data_AF-A0A9P5HDZ9-F1
#
_entry.id   AF-A0A9P5HDZ9-F1
#
_cell.length_a   1.000
_cell.length_b   1.000
_cell.length_c   1.000
_cell.angle_alpha   90.00
_cell.angle_beta   90.00
_cell.angle_gamma   90.00
#
_symmetry.space_group_name_H-M   'P 1'
#
loop_
_entity.id
_entity.type
_entity.pdbx_description
1 polymer ?
#
loop_
_entity_poly.entity_id
_entity_poly.type
_entity_poly.pdbx_seq_one_letter_code
_entity_poly.pdbx_strand_id
1 'polypeptide(L)'
;MKFATATALFALLAPFTEAGKDRKPIVKSSKLQKHITEKGLMKNLRKLNDIAYDNGGNRAFGLPGYDASVDFIYREVSKLKGFTAWKQDFPGLYTETLAAEVSVDGEVFRTVALTYTPSTPEEGVTRELVHGPEGDAGCSVDNYAGLDVEDKIVLVERGLCPDATTFAGKLKAAAAAGAVAVVIYNSDSAKLTAGTLSAPNPDEYVPAALIDQEPGQALTARLTAGETVEVFVKIIQTIEERITHNVFAETKGGDGSNLIVLGAHLDSVKAGPGINDDGSGTSLILELAKALQNYSTKLKVRFGWWGAEENGLVGSRFYVNNLSTEEINDLLLYINFDMVSRGYYGVFDGTGEKIGPGGPPGSDVIEDLFIEYFTAKGLVVTPVGLTGGTDYVPFLNVINKPVGGLFTGTGLAQDACYHQACDNITNPVPETITVNAKAAAHVLSVLAVDGVKLIPKTPVNTTTATIRLEPRLAGNTSTLTQREAPYSSSSAHDLSGTDADPVLEASRLADSTVPDGGRGWVVIAACAVVAWWFVGTSYSWGIIQDALVTEGIGSPSTLAFVGSLSTALISALAIINARVIRWMGSQRTAMLGVSFLGLSAITSSFAVKNIAGLFFTSGILLGLGLSLCFMTVSVTPAQYFNRKRGLANGIVFAGGGLGGAVTSYGLDALILKFGPAWTYRILGIATLVTGLPAAWFIQERTPIRTASLIEWRLFKDPAFALIFAVGAIGTFPLFVPPFFIPLYSRSMGLSSSTGAGLLAAFNFSSAVGRIICGHFCDIFGPLNTLMVSLMLTAISMLTLWPASTSLAPLAVFVVVNGASNGGFFATMPTVGAPIAGYLLESYGGADSGLQAYRPAMFYAGALALGATGLVAFMRFRTNQSLFVKV
;
A
#
# COMPACT_ATOMS: atom_id res chain seq x y z
N MET A 1 -9.47 -20.15 -64.42
CA MET A 1 -10.08 -21.50 -64.27
C MET A 1 -11.13 -21.44 -63.19
N LYS A 2 -12.31 -22.02 -63.46
CA LYS A 2 -13.48 -22.07 -62.58
C LYS A 2 -13.30 -23.08 -61.43
N PHE A 3 -14.05 -22.82 -60.36
CA PHE A 3 -14.17 -23.47 -59.06
C PHE A 3 -14.18 -25.00 -58.98
N ALA A 4 -13.61 -25.51 -57.87
CA ALA A 4 -14.14 -26.60 -57.05
C ALA A 4 -13.61 -26.39 -55.60
N THR A 5 -14.38 -25.74 -54.72
CA THR A 5 -15.24 -26.33 -53.66
C THR A 5 -14.50 -27.00 -52.49
N ALA A 6 -14.79 -26.46 -51.30
CA ALA A 6 -14.85 -27.11 -50.00
C ALA A 6 -13.53 -27.51 -49.30
N THR A 7 -12.99 -26.60 -48.48
CA THR A 7 -12.69 -26.85 -47.05
C THR A 7 -12.35 -25.53 -46.32
N ALA A 8 -13.29 -24.57 -46.37
CA ALA A 8 -13.40 -23.53 -45.36
C ALA A 8 -14.54 -23.94 -44.43
N LEU A 9 -14.27 -24.82 -43.46
CA LEU A 9 -15.16 -25.01 -42.29
C LEU A 9 -14.50 -25.82 -41.15
N PHE A 10 -13.22 -25.63 -40.82
CA PHE A 10 -12.64 -26.17 -39.57
C PHE A 10 -11.45 -25.32 -39.11
N ALA A 11 -11.76 -24.13 -38.59
CA ALA A 11 -10.87 -23.34 -37.70
C ALA A 11 -11.61 -22.17 -37.01
N LEU A 12 -12.85 -21.85 -37.44
CA LEU A 12 -13.75 -20.89 -36.78
C LEU A 12 -14.68 -21.52 -35.72
N LEU A 13 -14.45 -22.78 -35.36
CA LEU A 13 -15.06 -23.48 -34.22
C LEU A 13 -14.01 -24.39 -33.57
N ALA A 14 -12.89 -23.82 -33.15
CA ALA A 14 -12.33 -24.32 -31.90
C ALA A 14 -13.27 -23.77 -30.81
N PRO A 15 -13.97 -24.61 -30.03
CA PRO A 15 -14.60 -24.08 -28.86
C PRO A 15 -13.50 -23.43 -28.03
N PHE A 16 -13.82 -22.32 -27.38
CA PHE A 16 -13.16 -21.92 -26.14
C PHE A 16 -13.34 -23.05 -25.11
N THR A 17 -12.71 -24.20 -25.32
CA THR A 17 -12.52 -25.26 -24.31
C THR A 17 -11.11 -25.16 -23.78
N GLU A 18 -10.75 -23.97 -23.33
CA GLU A 18 -9.97 -23.84 -22.10
C GLU A 18 -10.67 -22.95 -21.06
N ALA A 19 -12.02 -22.90 -21.13
CA ALA A 19 -12.88 -22.60 -19.97
C ALA A 19 -13.48 -23.92 -19.44
N GLY A 20 -12.63 -24.91 -19.16
CA GLY A 20 -13.05 -26.26 -18.79
C GLY A 20 -12.12 -26.98 -17.83
N LYS A 21 -11.20 -26.28 -17.16
CA LYS A 21 -10.52 -26.79 -15.95
C LYS A 21 -11.16 -26.12 -14.74
N ASP A 22 -12.17 -26.81 -14.21
CA ASP A 22 -12.86 -26.59 -12.92
C ASP A 22 -13.50 -25.21 -12.68
N ARG A 23 -14.63 -24.90 -13.35
CA ARG A 23 -15.56 -23.91 -12.80
C ARG A 23 -16.18 -24.48 -11.53
N LYS A 24 -15.69 -24.05 -10.36
CA LYS A 24 -16.23 -24.44 -9.05
C LYS A 24 -17.74 -24.19 -9.00
N PRO A 25 -18.55 -25.13 -8.49
CA PRO A 25 -20.00 -24.93 -8.38
C PRO A 25 -20.31 -23.75 -7.47
N ILE A 26 -21.42 -23.04 -7.76
CA ILE A 26 -21.93 -22.01 -6.84
C ILE A 26 -22.20 -22.63 -5.47
N VAL A 27 -21.78 -21.94 -4.42
CA VAL A 27 -21.93 -22.40 -3.05
C VAL A 27 -23.40 -22.69 -2.72
N LYS A 28 -23.63 -23.83 -2.04
CA LYS A 28 -24.95 -24.22 -1.52
C LYS A 28 -24.82 -24.55 -0.05
N SER A 29 -25.78 -24.10 0.75
CA SER A 29 -25.77 -24.25 2.21
C SER A 29 -25.48 -25.68 2.69
N SER A 30 -26.25 -26.67 2.24
CA SER A 30 -26.09 -28.06 2.65
C SER A 30 -24.76 -28.69 2.22
N LYS A 31 -24.12 -28.14 1.17
CA LYS A 31 -22.82 -28.61 0.68
C LYS A 31 -21.67 -27.97 1.45
N LEU A 32 -21.74 -26.66 1.72
CA LEU A 32 -20.73 -25.96 2.52
C LEU A 32 -20.70 -26.51 3.96
N GLN A 33 -21.87 -26.67 4.59
CA GLN A 33 -21.99 -27.25 5.94
C GLN A 33 -21.39 -28.66 6.06
N LYS A 34 -21.41 -29.48 5.00
CA LYS A 34 -20.83 -30.83 5.01
C LYS A 34 -19.30 -30.83 5.08
N HIS A 35 -18.65 -29.75 4.64
CA HIS A 35 -17.20 -29.62 4.77
C HIS A 35 -16.76 -29.17 6.16
N ILE A 36 -17.67 -28.61 6.96
CA ILE A 36 -17.40 -28.19 8.33
C ILE A 36 -17.49 -29.43 9.24
N THR A 37 -16.35 -29.77 9.84
CA THR A 37 -16.23 -30.95 10.71
C THR A 37 -15.75 -30.54 12.10
N GLU A 38 -16.33 -31.17 13.12
CA GLU A 38 -15.89 -31.00 14.51
C GLU A 38 -14.38 -31.26 14.66
N LYS A 39 -13.88 -32.32 14.01
CA LYS A 39 -12.45 -32.65 14.01
C LYS A 39 -11.58 -31.52 13.45
N GLY A 40 -12.03 -30.84 12.40
CA GLY A 40 -11.33 -29.69 11.80
C GLY A 40 -11.29 -28.51 12.77
N LEU A 41 -12.45 -28.14 13.32
CA LEU A 41 -12.60 -27.07 14.30
C LEU A 41 -11.71 -27.31 15.54
N MET A 42 -11.85 -28.47 16.18
CA MET A 42 -11.09 -28.82 17.38
C MET A 42 -9.59 -29.00 17.09
N LYS A 43 -9.20 -29.34 15.86
CA LYS A 43 -7.79 -29.40 15.46
C LYS A 43 -7.17 -28.00 15.42
N ASN A 44 -7.86 -27.01 14.85
CA ASN A 44 -7.37 -25.63 14.84
C ASN A 44 -7.29 -25.08 16.26
N LEU A 45 -8.29 -25.35 17.12
CA LEU A 45 -8.27 -24.97 18.54
C LEU A 45 -7.09 -25.58 19.30
N ARG A 46 -6.84 -26.89 19.12
CA ARG A 46 -5.63 -27.53 19.67
C ARG A 46 -4.36 -26.82 19.23
N LYS A 47 -4.28 -26.43 17.95
CA LYS A 47 -3.07 -25.76 17.45
C LYS A 47 -2.87 -24.38 18.06
N LEU A 48 -3.93 -23.60 18.25
CA LEU A 48 -3.88 -22.31 18.94
C LEU A 48 -3.54 -22.46 20.43
N ASN A 49 -4.02 -23.53 21.07
CA ASN A 49 -3.66 -23.89 22.45
C ASN A 49 -2.18 -24.24 22.57
N ASP A 50 -1.67 -25.09 21.68
CA ASP A 50 -0.25 -25.44 21.66
C ASP A 50 0.61 -24.18 21.44
N ILE A 51 0.21 -23.30 20.52
CA ILE A 51 0.89 -22.01 20.29
C ILE A 51 0.92 -21.17 21.57
N ALA A 52 -0.20 -21.07 22.29
CA ALA A 52 -0.25 -20.32 23.54
C ALA A 52 0.75 -20.89 24.56
N TYR A 53 0.71 -22.19 24.84
CA TYR A 53 1.60 -22.82 25.81
C TYR A 53 3.08 -22.80 25.41
N ASP A 54 3.39 -22.95 24.12
CA ASP A 54 4.75 -22.84 23.57
C ASP A 54 5.32 -21.41 23.73
N ASN A 55 4.48 -20.40 23.99
CA ASN A 55 4.85 -18.98 24.03
C ASN A 55 4.40 -18.27 25.32
N GLY A 56 4.40 -18.96 26.45
CA GLY A 56 4.12 -18.33 27.76
C GLY A 56 2.67 -18.41 28.23
N GLY A 57 1.87 -19.31 27.64
CA GLY A 57 0.52 -19.65 28.10
C GLY A 57 -0.61 -18.78 27.55
N ASN A 58 -0.33 -17.87 26.61
CA ASN A 58 -1.32 -16.95 26.05
C ASN A 58 -0.99 -16.56 24.60
N ARG A 59 -1.90 -15.84 23.95
CA ARG A 59 -1.71 -15.25 22.62
C ARG A 59 -1.97 -13.75 22.63
N ALA A 60 -1.66 -13.08 23.73
CA ALA A 60 -1.97 -11.67 23.87
C ALA A 60 -1.14 -10.80 22.93
N PHE A 61 -1.75 -9.72 22.44
CA PHE A 61 -1.07 -8.72 21.62
C PHE A 61 0.26 -8.29 22.26
N GLY A 62 1.29 -8.20 21.43
CA GLY A 62 2.63 -7.78 21.82
C GLY A 62 3.45 -8.88 22.48
N LEU A 63 2.91 -10.10 22.65
CA LEU A 63 3.65 -11.27 23.14
C LEU A 63 3.86 -12.31 22.04
N PRO A 64 4.91 -13.17 22.14
CA PRO A 64 5.29 -14.10 21.06
C PRO A 64 4.19 -15.07 20.62
N GLY A 65 3.25 -15.40 21.51
CA GLY A 65 2.12 -16.29 21.19
C GLY A 65 1.16 -15.72 20.16
N TYR A 66 1.03 -14.39 20.13
CA TYR A 66 0.23 -13.71 19.12
C TYR A 66 0.88 -13.81 17.73
N ASP A 67 2.17 -13.47 17.62
CA ASP A 67 2.93 -13.56 16.36
C ASP A 67 2.92 -14.98 15.80
N ALA A 68 3.09 -15.98 16.65
CA ALA A 68 3.02 -17.39 16.27
C ALA A 68 1.63 -17.80 15.75
N SER A 69 0.56 -17.19 16.29
CA SER A 69 -0.80 -17.39 15.80
C SER A 69 -1.07 -16.68 14.48
N VAL A 70 -0.58 -15.45 14.30
CA VAL A 70 -0.59 -14.72 13.02
C VAL A 70 0.05 -15.57 11.94
N ASP A 71 1.25 -16.11 12.21
CA ASP A 71 1.97 -17.00 11.29
C ASP A 71 1.21 -18.29 11.00
N PHE A 72 0.54 -18.87 12.01
CA PHE A 72 -0.28 -20.05 11.81
C PHE A 72 -1.46 -19.79 10.89
N ILE A 73 -2.26 -18.76 11.17
CA ILE A 73 -3.43 -18.42 10.35
C ILE A 73 -2.99 -18.04 8.94
N TYR A 74 -2.05 -17.10 8.80
CA TYR A 74 -1.56 -16.64 7.50
C TYR A 74 -1.04 -17.79 6.64
N ARG A 75 -0.29 -18.73 7.23
CA ARG A 75 0.20 -19.93 6.54
C ARG A 75 -0.93 -20.86 6.11
N GLU A 76 -1.98 -21.03 6.92
CA GLU A 76 -3.11 -21.87 6.55
C GLU A 76 -3.96 -21.25 5.43
N VAL A 77 -4.23 -19.94 5.50
CA VAL A 77 -5.03 -19.26 4.48
C VAL A 77 -4.29 -19.02 3.17
N SER A 78 -2.96 -18.85 3.21
CA SER A 78 -2.13 -18.70 2.01
C SER A 78 -2.09 -19.96 1.14
N LYS A 79 -2.45 -21.12 1.69
CA LYS A 79 -2.55 -22.39 0.95
C LYS A 79 -3.89 -22.54 0.22
N LEU A 80 -4.88 -21.69 0.52
CA LEU A 80 -6.24 -21.82 -0.02
C LEU A 80 -6.29 -21.46 -1.50
N LYS A 81 -6.87 -22.35 -2.31
CA LYS A 81 -7.00 -22.13 -3.75
C LYS A 81 -8.14 -21.15 -4.06
N GLY A 82 -7.83 -20.10 -4.80
CA GLY A 82 -8.81 -19.08 -5.18
C GLY A 82 -9.04 -18.02 -4.12
N PHE A 83 -8.10 -17.87 -3.19
CA PHE A 83 -8.02 -16.76 -2.23
C PHE A 83 -6.76 -15.93 -2.44
N THR A 84 -6.81 -14.67 -2.05
CA THR A 84 -5.67 -13.79 -1.79
C THR A 84 -5.57 -13.63 -0.29
N ALA A 85 -4.39 -13.87 0.28
CA ALA A 85 -4.13 -13.68 1.70
C ALA A 85 -3.08 -12.57 1.89
N TRP A 86 -3.25 -11.75 2.92
CA TRP A 86 -2.29 -10.71 3.31
C TRP A 86 -2.37 -10.44 4.81
N LYS A 87 -1.35 -9.76 5.34
CA LYS A 87 -1.35 -9.19 6.68
C LYS A 87 -1.47 -7.68 6.57
N GLN A 88 -2.14 -7.05 7.52
CA GLN A 88 -2.16 -5.60 7.68
C GLN A 88 -1.46 -5.28 8.99
N ASP A 89 -0.30 -4.65 8.89
CA ASP A 89 0.51 -4.28 10.03
C ASP A 89 0.08 -2.89 10.49
N PHE A 90 -0.05 -2.70 11.80
CA PHE A 90 -0.43 -1.42 12.38
C PHE A 90 0.14 -1.25 13.79
N PRO A 91 0.36 0.00 14.24
CA PRO A 91 0.74 0.27 15.61
C PRO A 91 -0.43 0.01 16.56
N GLY A 92 -0.17 -0.73 17.63
CA GLY A 92 -1.05 -0.87 18.78
C GLY A 92 -0.33 -0.42 20.04
N LEU A 93 -1.07 0.18 20.97
CA LEU A 93 -0.49 0.58 22.24
C LEU A 93 -0.42 -0.63 23.17
N TYR A 94 0.78 -1.17 23.35
CA TYR A 94 1.03 -2.28 24.24
C TYR A 94 1.16 -1.78 25.68
N THR A 95 0.61 -2.56 26.60
CA THR A 95 0.67 -2.27 28.03
C THR A 95 1.03 -3.51 28.82
N GLU A 96 1.97 -3.38 29.76
CA GLU A 96 2.34 -4.44 30.69
C GLU A 96 2.46 -3.91 32.10
N THR A 97 1.63 -4.46 33.01
CA THR A 97 1.73 -4.22 34.44
C THR A 97 2.86 -5.05 35.01
N LEU A 98 3.95 -4.39 35.40
CA LEU A 98 5.12 -4.99 36.04
C LEU A 98 4.96 -5.10 37.56
N ALA A 99 4.22 -4.16 38.17
CA ALA A 99 3.84 -4.22 39.58
C ALA A 99 2.49 -3.52 39.80
N ALA A 100 1.67 -4.08 40.68
CA ALA A 100 0.42 -3.48 41.15
C ALA A 100 0.19 -3.90 42.59
N GLU A 101 0.22 -2.94 43.51
CA GLU A 101 0.05 -3.16 44.94
C GLU A 101 -0.69 -1.98 45.57
N VAL A 102 -1.69 -2.30 46.38
CA VAL A 102 -2.29 -1.38 47.34
C VAL A 102 -2.21 -2.06 48.71
N SER A 103 -1.64 -1.37 49.71
CA SER A 103 -1.56 -1.89 51.07
C SER A 103 -1.82 -0.82 52.12
N VAL A 104 -2.43 -1.24 53.22
CA VAL A 104 -2.78 -0.41 54.39
C VAL A 104 -2.41 -1.21 55.64
N ASP A 105 -1.75 -0.59 56.61
CA ASP A 105 -1.32 -1.23 57.87
C ASP A 105 -0.53 -2.56 57.69
N GLY A 106 0.17 -2.71 56.56
CA GLY A 106 0.91 -3.92 56.20
C GLY A 106 0.05 -5.05 55.60
N GLU A 107 -1.26 -4.87 55.47
CA GLU A 107 -2.14 -5.77 54.72
C GLU A 107 -2.12 -5.40 53.23
N VAL A 108 -1.77 -6.36 52.37
CA VAL A 108 -1.73 -6.19 50.91
C VAL A 108 -3.04 -6.66 50.29
N PHE A 109 -3.75 -5.77 49.60
CA PHE A 109 -5.01 -6.08 48.93
C PHE A 109 -4.78 -6.68 47.55
N ARG A 110 -5.72 -7.54 47.12
CA ARG A 110 -5.79 -7.97 45.72
C ARG A 110 -6.00 -6.74 44.83
N THR A 111 -5.00 -6.47 44.00
CA THR A 111 -4.92 -5.22 43.24
C THR A 111 -4.88 -5.51 41.74
N VAL A 112 -5.63 -4.73 40.97
CA VAL A 112 -5.56 -4.72 39.50
C VAL A 112 -5.24 -3.30 39.04
N ALA A 113 -4.09 -3.08 38.40
CA ALA A 113 -3.79 -1.79 37.81
C ALA A 113 -4.70 -1.52 36.60
N LEU A 114 -5.25 -0.32 36.49
CA LEU A 114 -6.01 0.06 35.31
C LEU A 114 -5.08 0.11 34.09
N THR A 115 -5.50 -0.46 32.97
CA THR A 115 -4.76 -0.37 31.72
C THR A 115 -4.62 1.09 31.29
N TYR A 116 -3.40 1.49 30.90
CA TYR A 116 -2.97 2.85 30.52
C TYR A 116 -2.92 3.87 31.65
N THR A 117 -2.95 3.44 32.92
CA THR A 117 -2.71 4.34 34.03
C THR A 117 -1.24 4.78 34.08
N PRO A 118 -0.93 6.02 34.49
CA PRO A 118 0.44 6.41 34.79
C PRO A 118 1.07 5.51 35.87
N SER A 119 2.39 5.34 35.79
CA SER A 119 3.15 4.64 36.83
C SER A 119 3.39 5.55 38.04
N THR A 120 3.43 4.96 39.23
CA THR A 120 4.04 5.58 40.41
C THR A 120 5.56 5.67 40.25
N PRO A 121 6.28 6.42 41.12
CA PRO A 121 7.70 6.20 41.37
C PRO A 121 7.99 4.72 41.67
N GLU A 122 9.23 4.27 41.43
CA GLU A 122 9.62 2.85 41.54
C GLU A 122 9.48 2.31 42.97
N GLU A 123 9.70 3.18 43.96
CA GLU A 123 9.48 2.93 45.38
C GLU A 123 8.01 2.88 45.80
N GLY A 124 7.09 3.33 44.94
CA GLY A 124 5.66 3.54 45.25
C GLY A 124 5.39 4.88 45.93
N VAL A 125 4.14 5.13 46.32
CA VAL A 125 3.72 6.35 47.02
C VAL A 125 2.96 5.97 48.28
N THR A 126 3.36 6.53 49.41
CA THR A 126 2.60 6.50 50.67
C THR A 126 2.05 7.88 50.96
N ARG A 127 0.73 7.99 51.13
CA ARG A 127 0.02 9.22 51.54
C ARG A 127 -1.21 8.88 52.36
N GLU A 128 -1.74 9.90 53.03
CA GLU A 128 -3.05 9.84 53.66
C GLU A 128 -4.14 9.53 52.62
N LEU A 129 -5.09 8.68 53.01
CA LEU A 129 -6.23 8.26 52.20
C LEU A 129 -7.44 9.14 52.52
N VAL A 130 -8.11 9.64 51.48
CA VAL A 130 -9.32 10.45 51.59
C VAL A 130 -10.47 9.78 50.86
N HIS A 131 -11.64 9.75 51.50
CA HIS A 131 -12.85 9.24 50.86
C HIS A 131 -13.39 10.28 49.87
N GLY A 132 -13.43 9.92 48.59
CA GLY A 132 -14.00 10.78 47.55
C GLY A 132 -15.54 10.75 47.55
N PRO A 133 -16.18 11.61 46.74
CA PRO A 133 -17.64 11.62 46.61
C PRO A 133 -18.19 10.30 46.03
N GLU A 134 -19.32 9.86 46.57
CA GLU A 134 -19.98 8.62 46.16
C GLU A 134 -20.75 8.75 44.84
N GLY A 135 -21.04 7.62 44.19
CA GLY A 135 -21.89 7.59 43.00
C GLY A 135 -21.34 8.38 41.81
N ASP A 136 -22.22 9.10 41.12
CA ASP A 136 -21.91 9.98 39.99
C ASP A 136 -21.26 11.29 40.43
N ALA A 137 -21.42 11.69 41.69
CA ALA A 137 -20.79 12.88 42.25
C ALA A 137 -19.26 12.80 42.17
N GLY A 138 -18.68 11.60 42.30
CA GLY A 138 -17.25 11.37 42.17
C GLY A 138 -16.68 11.64 40.77
N CYS A 139 -17.53 11.92 39.77
CA CYS A 139 -17.15 12.22 38.39
C CYS A 139 -17.05 13.73 38.08
N SER A 140 -17.28 14.61 39.07
CA SER A 140 -17.17 16.06 38.91
C SER A 140 -16.18 16.65 39.92
N VAL A 141 -15.24 17.46 39.44
CA VAL A 141 -14.23 18.13 40.27
C VAL A 141 -14.87 19.05 41.32
N ASP A 142 -16.00 19.68 41.01
CA ASP A 142 -16.71 20.60 41.92
C ASP A 142 -17.15 19.89 43.21
N ASN A 143 -17.42 18.58 43.15
CA ASN A 143 -17.86 17.81 44.31
C ASN A 143 -16.69 17.43 45.24
N TYR A 144 -15.45 17.69 44.85
CA TYR A 144 -14.28 17.59 45.72
C TYR A 144 -14.02 18.89 46.48
N ALA A 145 -14.75 19.98 46.18
CA ALA A 145 -14.60 21.24 46.88
C ALA A 145 -14.92 21.09 48.38
N GLY A 146 -13.95 21.42 49.23
CA GLY A 146 -14.05 21.28 50.69
C GLY A 146 -13.53 19.95 51.24
N LEU A 147 -13.09 19.02 50.38
CA LEU A 147 -12.28 17.88 50.79
C LEU A 147 -10.79 18.25 50.71
N ASP A 148 -10.01 17.83 51.70
CA ASP A 148 -8.56 18.03 51.73
C ASP A 148 -7.89 16.91 50.94
N VAL A 149 -7.78 17.06 49.61
CA VAL A 149 -7.31 16.01 48.67
C VAL A 149 -5.95 16.27 48.04
N GLU A 150 -5.43 17.50 48.16
CA GLU A 150 -4.15 17.91 47.57
C GLU A 150 -3.00 17.07 48.16
N ASP A 151 -2.15 16.48 47.31
CA ASP A 151 -1.04 15.58 47.70
C ASP A 151 -1.50 14.31 48.47
N LYS A 152 -2.77 13.89 48.33
CA LYS A 152 -3.33 12.69 48.98
C LYS A 152 -3.82 11.64 47.99
N ILE A 153 -4.13 10.45 48.50
CA ILE A 153 -4.68 9.34 47.70
C ILE A 153 -6.19 9.28 47.92
N VAL A 154 -6.95 9.25 46.82
CA VAL A 154 -8.42 9.27 46.88
C VAL A 154 -8.97 7.86 46.73
N LEU A 155 -9.87 7.45 47.65
CA LEU A 155 -10.65 6.23 47.57
C LEU A 155 -12.04 6.55 47.00
N VAL A 156 -12.43 5.91 45.89
CA VAL A 156 -13.77 6.06 45.30
C VAL A 156 -14.39 4.72 44.92
N GLU A 157 -15.71 4.62 45.01
CA GLU A 157 -16.43 3.45 44.52
C GLU A 157 -16.47 3.44 43.00
N ARG A 158 -16.33 2.26 42.38
CA ARG A 158 -16.63 2.06 40.96
C ARG A 158 -18.10 2.41 40.68
N GLY A 159 -18.36 3.14 39.61
CA GLY A 159 -19.71 3.53 39.21
C GLY A 159 -19.73 4.17 37.84
N LEU A 160 -20.93 4.28 37.26
CA LEU A 160 -21.14 4.94 35.96
C LEU A 160 -21.19 6.46 36.14
N CYS A 161 -20.42 7.19 35.34
CA CYS A 161 -20.45 8.64 35.26
C CYS A 161 -21.52 9.12 34.25
N PRO A 162 -22.00 10.37 34.35
CA PRO A 162 -23.00 10.93 33.42
C PRO A 162 -22.56 10.95 31.94
N ASP A 163 -21.24 10.95 31.69
CA ASP A 163 -20.63 10.88 30.35
C ASP A 163 -20.45 9.43 29.84
N ALA A 164 -21.07 8.46 30.52
CA ALA A 164 -20.97 7.02 30.27
C ALA A 164 -19.57 6.41 30.48
N THR A 165 -18.61 7.17 31.05
CA THR A 165 -17.36 6.58 31.53
C THR A 165 -17.56 5.90 32.89
N THR A 166 -16.64 5.02 33.28
CA THR A 166 -16.68 4.36 34.60
C THR A 166 -15.46 4.74 35.43
N PHE A 167 -14.28 4.34 34.99
CA PHE A 167 -13.02 4.62 35.69
C PHE A 167 -12.47 6.01 35.35
N ALA A 168 -12.46 6.37 34.05
CA ALA A 168 -11.83 7.60 33.58
C ALA A 168 -12.45 8.87 34.18
N GLY A 169 -13.78 9.00 34.21
CA GLY A 169 -14.45 10.19 34.78
C GLY A 169 -14.13 10.40 36.25
N LYS A 170 -14.09 9.33 37.05
CA LYS A 170 -13.71 9.38 38.46
C LYS A 170 -12.25 9.77 38.65
N LEU A 171 -11.36 9.18 37.85
CA LEU A 171 -9.92 9.45 37.90
C LEU A 171 -9.60 10.91 37.56
N LYS A 172 -10.22 11.45 36.50
CA LYS A 172 -10.04 12.85 36.07
C LYS A 172 -10.49 13.84 37.13
N ALA A 173 -11.65 13.60 37.73
CA ALA A 173 -12.20 14.51 38.73
C ALA A 173 -11.31 14.56 39.99
N ALA A 174 -10.85 13.39 40.47
CA ALA A 174 -9.94 13.32 41.61
C ALA A 174 -8.55 13.91 41.31
N ALA A 175 -7.99 13.62 40.13
CA ALA A 175 -6.72 14.19 39.69
C ALA A 175 -6.76 15.72 39.59
N ALA A 176 -7.82 16.26 38.97
CA ALA A 176 -8.04 17.71 38.85
C ALA A 176 -8.23 18.40 40.21
N ALA A 177 -8.66 17.67 41.23
CA ALA A 177 -8.80 18.17 42.58
C ALA A 177 -7.48 18.16 43.38
N GLY A 178 -6.41 17.53 42.88
CA GLY A 178 -5.09 17.51 43.52
C GLY A 178 -4.62 16.15 44.05
N ALA A 179 -5.38 15.07 43.80
CA ALA A 179 -5.00 13.72 44.24
C ALA A 179 -3.74 13.23 43.51
N VAL A 180 -2.82 12.56 44.21
CA VAL A 180 -1.58 12.00 43.62
C VAL A 180 -1.72 10.56 43.14
N ALA A 181 -2.73 9.84 43.62
CA ALA A 181 -3.17 8.56 43.08
C ALA A 181 -4.64 8.29 43.46
N VAL A 182 -5.28 7.35 42.78
CA VAL A 182 -6.67 6.97 43.06
C VAL A 182 -6.79 5.46 43.24
N VAL A 183 -7.43 5.06 44.34
CA VAL A 183 -7.84 3.68 44.58
C VAL A 183 -9.33 3.57 44.32
N ILE A 184 -9.71 2.72 43.37
CA ILE A 184 -11.11 2.46 43.03
C ILE A 184 -11.49 1.10 43.61
N TYR A 185 -12.51 1.04 44.47
CA TYR A 185 -13.01 -0.26 44.93
C TYR A 185 -14.22 -0.71 44.12
N ASN A 186 -14.34 -2.02 43.89
CA ASN A 186 -15.44 -2.54 43.09
C ASN A 186 -16.80 -2.38 43.83
N SER A 187 -17.86 -2.10 43.07
CA SER A 187 -19.23 -1.98 43.59
C SER A 187 -19.96 -3.33 43.66
N ASP A 188 -19.34 -4.41 43.18
CA ASP A 188 -19.86 -5.77 43.19
C ASP A 188 -18.87 -6.70 43.92
N SER A 189 -19.41 -7.72 44.58
CA SER A 189 -18.67 -8.84 45.18
C SER A 189 -17.82 -9.64 44.19
N ALA A 190 -18.11 -9.55 42.89
CA ALA A 190 -17.35 -10.22 41.85
C ALA A 190 -15.91 -9.67 41.77
N LYS A 191 -14.93 -10.58 41.66
CA LYS A 191 -13.51 -10.20 41.53
C LYS A 191 -13.23 -9.75 40.09
N LEU A 192 -12.95 -8.47 39.90
CA LEU A 192 -12.55 -7.94 38.59
C LEU A 192 -11.18 -8.46 38.21
N THR A 193 -11.04 -8.89 36.95
CA THR A 193 -9.78 -9.38 36.39
C THR A 193 -9.03 -8.31 35.60
N ALA A 194 -9.72 -7.26 35.16
CA ALA A 194 -9.15 -6.15 34.40
C ALA A 194 -10.02 -4.88 34.54
N GLY A 195 -9.45 -3.73 34.18
CA GLY A 195 -10.12 -2.47 33.97
C GLY A 195 -9.25 -1.57 33.11
N THR A 196 -9.84 -0.70 32.27
CA THR A 196 -9.10 0.10 31.29
C THR A 196 -9.54 1.56 31.30
N LEU A 197 -8.58 2.46 31.08
CA LEU A 197 -8.83 3.88 30.81
C LEU A 197 -9.04 4.19 29.32
N SER A 198 -9.10 3.14 28.48
CA SER A 198 -9.22 3.16 27.02
C SER A 198 -8.00 3.74 26.27
N ALA A 199 -7.36 4.78 26.79
CA ALA A 199 -6.14 5.37 26.25
C ALA A 199 -5.34 6.05 27.38
N PRO A 200 -4.02 6.26 27.24
CA PRO A 200 -3.23 7.03 28.20
C PRO A 200 -3.57 8.52 28.08
N ASN A 201 -3.60 9.21 29.22
CA ASN A 201 -3.69 10.67 29.30
C ASN A 201 -2.84 11.13 30.50
N PRO A 202 -1.53 11.33 30.32
CA PRO A 202 -0.63 11.65 31.44
C PRO A 202 -0.88 13.04 32.04
N ASP A 203 -1.61 13.91 31.35
CA ASP A 203 -1.92 15.26 31.83
C ASP A 203 -3.16 15.30 32.74
N GLU A 204 -4.14 14.41 32.51
CA GLU A 204 -5.40 14.36 33.28
C GLU A 204 -5.53 13.13 34.20
N TYR A 205 -4.65 12.14 34.06
CA TYR A 205 -4.68 10.94 34.90
C TYR A 205 -3.52 10.94 35.90
N VAL A 206 -3.80 10.32 37.05
CA VAL A 206 -2.82 9.96 38.08
C VAL A 206 -2.81 8.43 38.22
N PRO A 207 -1.78 7.83 38.84
CA PRO A 207 -1.75 6.38 39.05
C PRO A 207 -3.03 5.86 39.72
N ALA A 208 -3.61 4.80 39.14
CA ALA A 208 -4.91 4.29 39.53
C ALA A 208 -4.97 2.76 39.62
N ALA A 209 -5.42 2.27 40.77
CA ALA A 209 -5.56 0.85 41.07
C ALA A 209 -7.00 0.48 41.43
N LEU A 210 -7.39 -0.73 41.06
CA LEU A 210 -8.65 -1.36 41.48
C LEU A 210 -8.41 -2.34 42.63
N ILE A 211 -9.25 -2.27 43.66
CA ILE A 211 -9.32 -3.25 44.75
C ILE A 211 -10.72 -3.88 44.82
N ASP A 212 -10.82 -5.03 45.49
CA ASP A 212 -12.10 -5.72 45.69
C ASP A 212 -13.05 -4.90 46.60
N GLN A 213 -14.35 -5.21 46.57
CA GLN A 213 -15.39 -4.46 47.30
C GLN A 213 -15.18 -4.43 48.82
N GLU A 214 -14.88 -5.58 49.42
CA GLU A 214 -14.79 -5.74 50.88
C GLU A 214 -13.70 -4.85 51.51
N PRO A 215 -12.43 -4.85 51.02
CA PRO A 215 -11.42 -3.91 51.49
C PRO A 215 -11.82 -2.44 51.31
N GLY A 216 -12.45 -2.10 50.18
CA GLY A 216 -12.92 -0.73 49.92
C GLY A 216 -13.95 -0.25 50.93
N GLN A 217 -14.97 -1.07 51.20
CA GLN A 217 -16.01 -0.76 52.19
C GLN A 217 -15.45 -0.66 53.61
N ALA A 218 -14.48 -1.53 53.97
CA ALA A 218 -13.81 -1.46 55.26
C ALA A 218 -13.02 -0.15 55.43
N LEU A 219 -12.30 0.29 54.39
CA LEU A 219 -11.58 1.57 54.39
C LEU A 219 -12.55 2.75 54.45
N THR A 220 -13.64 2.74 53.69
CA THR A 220 -14.68 3.77 53.76
C THR A 220 -15.27 3.91 55.16
N ALA A 221 -15.51 2.78 55.86
CA ALA A 221 -16.01 2.80 57.24
C ALA A 221 -15.02 3.43 58.22
N ARG A 222 -13.72 3.15 58.09
CA ARG A 222 -12.64 3.76 58.89
C ARG A 222 -12.56 5.27 58.69
N LEU A 223 -12.55 5.71 57.44
CA LEU A 223 -12.50 7.14 57.09
C LEU A 223 -13.74 7.88 57.59
N THR A 224 -14.93 7.27 57.49
CA THR A 224 -16.19 7.84 58.00
C THR A 224 -16.20 7.93 59.53
N ALA A 225 -15.48 7.04 60.23
CA ALA A 225 -15.30 7.10 61.68
C ALA A 225 -14.31 8.20 62.13
N GLY A 226 -13.70 8.94 61.18
CA GLY A 226 -12.74 10.00 61.46
C GLY A 226 -11.30 9.51 61.67
N GLU A 227 -11.00 8.28 61.29
CA GLU A 227 -9.65 7.73 61.35
C GLU A 227 -8.76 8.28 60.22
N THR A 228 -7.53 8.68 60.54
CA THR A 228 -6.50 9.00 59.56
C THR A 228 -5.82 7.70 59.12
N VAL A 229 -5.95 7.36 57.83
CA VAL A 229 -5.39 6.13 57.26
C VAL A 229 -4.31 6.49 56.26
N GLU A 230 -3.11 5.91 56.37
CA GLU A 230 -2.10 5.97 55.31
C GLU A 230 -2.22 4.75 54.40
N VAL A 231 -2.13 4.96 53.09
CA VAL A 231 -2.14 3.90 52.08
C VAL A 231 -0.88 3.97 51.24
N PHE A 232 -0.32 2.79 50.97
CA PHE A 232 0.75 2.60 50.01
C PHE A 232 0.17 2.14 48.67
N VAL A 233 0.56 2.80 47.59
CA VAL A 233 0.20 2.44 46.21
C VAL A 233 1.46 2.33 45.38
N LYS A 234 1.63 1.19 44.71
CA LYS A 234 2.69 0.98 43.72
C LYS A 234 2.10 0.42 42.44
N ILE A 235 2.26 1.17 41.35
CA ILE A 235 1.80 0.76 40.02
C ILE A 235 2.95 1.03 39.06
N ILE A 236 3.47 -0.02 38.44
CA ILE A 236 4.51 0.10 37.41
C ILE A 236 3.96 -0.52 36.15
N GLN A 237 3.81 0.29 35.10
CA GLN A 237 3.37 -0.13 33.78
C GLN A 237 4.39 0.29 32.72
N THR A 238 4.69 -0.65 31.83
CA THR A 238 5.26 -0.33 30.52
C THR A 238 4.11 0.03 29.59
N ILE A 239 4.17 1.19 28.96
CA ILE A 239 3.25 1.61 27.90
C ILE A 239 4.12 2.00 26.71
N GLU A 240 4.01 1.26 25.61
CA GLU A 240 4.81 1.51 24.41
C GLU A 240 4.04 1.09 23.16
N GLU A 241 4.39 1.71 22.04
CA GLU A 241 3.84 1.30 20.76
C GLU A 241 4.53 0.03 20.27
N ARG A 242 3.76 -1.00 19.94
CA ARG A 242 4.23 -2.22 19.27
C ARG A 242 3.45 -2.43 17.98
N ILE A 243 4.11 -2.98 16.97
CA ILE A 243 3.42 -3.39 15.75
C ILE A 243 2.62 -4.66 16.02
N THR A 244 1.39 -4.71 15.52
CA THR A 244 0.49 -5.86 15.52
C THR A 244 -0.09 -6.08 14.12
N HIS A 245 -0.89 -7.13 13.95
CA HIS A 245 -1.21 -7.67 12.63
C HIS A 245 -2.66 -8.13 12.52
N ASN A 246 -3.45 -7.56 11.61
CA ASN A 246 -4.64 -8.27 11.14
C ASN A 246 -4.21 -9.28 10.07
N VAL A 247 -4.89 -10.42 9.98
CA VAL A 247 -4.70 -11.39 8.89
C VAL A 247 -5.97 -11.44 8.05
N PHE A 248 -5.84 -11.49 6.73
CA PHE A 248 -6.98 -11.55 5.82
C PHE A 248 -6.87 -12.70 4.82
N ALA A 249 -8.04 -13.22 4.44
CA ALA A 249 -8.20 -14.10 3.30
C ALA A 249 -9.44 -13.69 2.49
N GLU A 250 -9.24 -13.26 1.24
CA GLU A 250 -10.34 -12.83 0.36
C GLU A 250 -10.45 -13.73 -0.87
N THR A 251 -11.67 -14.13 -1.24
CA THR A 251 -11.92 -14.88 -2.47
C THR A 251 -11.44 -14.10 -3.69
N LYS A 252 -10.76 -14.70 -4.67
CA LYS A 252 -10.37 -14.01 -5.92
C LYS A 252 -11.57 -13.69 -6.82
N GLY A 253 -12.58 -14.55 -6.80
CA GLY A 253 -13.85 -14.38 -7.51
C GLY A 253 -14.90 -13.62 -6.68
N GLY A 254 -16.10 -13.49 -7.24
CA GLY A 254 -17.18 -12.68 -6.68
C GLY A 254 -17.11 -11.21 -7.12
N ASP A 255 -18.24 -10.53 -7.04
CA ASP A 255 -18.39 -9.11 -7.31
C ASP A 255 -17.73 -8.28 -6.22
N GLY A 256 -16.62 -7.60 -6.56
CA GLY A 256 -15.87 -6.75 -5.64
C GLY A 256 -16.65 -5.53 -5.16
N SER A 257 -17.69 -5.11 -5.88
CA SER A 257 -18.55 -4.00 -5.46
C SER A 257 -19.57 -4.39 -4.38
N ASN A 258 -19.61 -5.67 -4.00
CA ASN A 258 -20.47 -6.19 -2.94
C ASN A 258 -19.68 -7.21 -2.11
N LEU A 259 -18.98 -6.69 -1.11
CA LEU A 259 -18.09 -7.42 -0.23
C LEU A 259 -18.79 -7.80 1.08
N ILE A 260 -18.73 -9.09 1.42
CA ILE A 260 -19.09 -9.62 2.74
C ILE A 260 -17.81 -9.81 3.54
N VAL A 261 -17.75 -9.25 4.73
CA VAL A 261 -16.63 -9.46 5.66
C VAL A 261 -17.11 -10.33 6.83
N LEU A 262 -16.38 -11.39 7.14
CA LEU A 262 -16.58 -12.23 8.34
C LEU A 262 -15.34 -12.09 9.21
N GLY A 263 -15.51 -11.86 10.51
CA GLY A 263 -14.38 -11.61 11.40
C GLY A 263 -14.48 -12.32 12.75
N ALA A 264 -13.31 -12.49 13.34
CA ALA A 264 -13.06 -13.05 14.66
C ALA A 264 -11.70 -12.50 15.13
N HIS A 265 -11.48 -12.24 16.41
CA HIS A 265 -10.16 -11.80 16.86
C HIS A 265 -9.22 -12.98 17.12
N LEU A 266 -7.93 -12.72 17.00
CA LEU A 266 -6.88 -13.73 17.04
C LEU A 266 -6.09 -13.73 18.35
N ASP A 267 -6.00 -12.56 18.98
CA ASP A 267 -5.39 -12.40 20.30
C ASP A 267 -6.25 -13.02 21.40
N SER A 268 -5.64 -13.13 22.58
CA SER A 268 -6.33 -13.47 23.83
C SER A 268 -5.91 -12.47 24.90
N VAL A 269 -6.58 -12.45 26.05
CA VAL A 269 -5.98 -11.84 27.24
C VAL A 269 -4.66 -12.52 27.65
N LYS A 270 -3.83 -11.81 28.43
CA LYS A 270 -2.59 -12.33 29.02
C LYS A 270 -2.80 -13.47 30.01
N ALA A 271 -3.99 -13.53 30.62
CA ALA A 271 -4.30 -14.46 31.71
C ALA A 271 -4.36 -15.94 31.27
N GLY A 272 -4.61 -16.22 29.99
CA GLY A 272 -4.80 -17.59 29.54
C GLY A 272 -4.72 -17.78 28.04
N PRO A 273 -4.86 -19.05 27.59
CA PRO A 273 -4.74 -19.38 26.18
C PRO A 273 -5.83 -18.76 25.30
N GLY A 274 -7.04 -18.49 25.79
CA GLY A 274 -8.10 -17.87 25.00
C GLY A 274 -8.67 -18.79 23.90
N ILE A 275 -9.06 -20.03 24.23
CA ILE A 275 -9.48 -21.00 23.21
C ILE A 275 -10.97 -20.87 22.87
N ASN A 276 -11.84 -20.62 23.84
CA ASN A 276 -13.17 -20.12 23.51
C ASN A 276 -13.08 -18.66 23.07
N ASP A 277 -12.22 -17.86 23.70
CA ASP A 277 -12.10 -16.41 23.52
C ASP A 277 -10.73 -15.95 22.96
N ASP A 278 -10.55 -15.74 21.66
CA ASP A 278 -11.51 -16.11 20.58
C ASP A 278 -10.89 -17.10 19.60
N GLY A 279 -10.23 -18.13 20.14
CA GLY A 279 -9.84 -19.29 19.36
C GLY A 279 -11.03 -19.93 18.63
N SER A 280 -12.23 -19.87 19.22
CA SER A 280 -13.45 -20.48 18.68
C SER A 280 -13.96 -19.80 17.42
N GLY A 281 -14.10 -18.47 17.42
CA GLY A 281 -14.43 -17.66 16.25
C GLY A 281 -13.35 -17.79 15.18
N THR A 282 -12.08 -17.66 15.58
CA THR A 282 -10.92 -17.85 14.70
C THR A 282 -10.94 -19.20 13.96
N SER A 283 -11.22 -20.29 14.69
CA SER A 283 -11.30 -21.64 14.14
C SER A 283 -12.50 -21.81 13.21
N LEU A 284 -13.64 -21.25 13.58
CA LEU A 284 -14.87 -21.26 12.79
C LEU A 284 -14.64 -20.60 11.42
N ILE A 285 -14.12 -19.36 11.38
CA ILE A 285 -13.94 -18.65 10.11
C ILE A 285 -12.82 -19.27 9.26
N LEU A 286 -11.82 -19.91 9.87
CA LEU A 286 -10.79 -20.67 9.16
C LEU A 286 -11.37 -21.91 8.45
N GLU A 287 -12.24 -22.66 9.11
CA GLU A 287 -12.92 -23.81 8.49
C GLU A 287 -13.92 -23.36 7.41
N LEU A 288 -14.59 -22.22 7.57
CA LEU A 288 -15.42 -21.62 6.52
C LEU A 288 -14.58 -21.28 5.27
N ALA A 289 -13.43 -20.61 5.43
CA ALA A 289 -12.54 -20.28 4.32
C ALA A 289 -12.02 -21.55 3.62
N LYS A 290 -11.60 -22.56 4.40
CA LYS A 290 -11.18 -23.89 3.91
C LYS A 290 -12.29 -24.60 3.15
N ALA A 291 -13.54 -24.51 3.60
CA ALA A 291 -14.69 -25.11 2.93
C ALA A 291 -15.04 -24.36 1.63
N LEU A 292 -15.06 -23.03 1.68
CA LEU A 292 -15.45 -22.15 0.57
C LEU A 292 -14.51 -22.24 -0.62
N GLN A 293 -13.25 -22.65 -0.40
CA GLN A 293 -12.29 -22.90 -1.49
C GLN A 293 -12.79 -23.90 -2.54
N ASN A 294 -13.80 -24.73 -2.23
CA ASN A 294 -14.36 -25.69 -3.18
C ASN A 294 -15.52 -25.13 -4.02
N TYR A 295 -15.92 -23.88 -3.80
CA TYR A 295 -17.10 -23.27 -4.39
C TYR A 295 -16.79 -21.91 -5.03
N SER A 296 -17.74 -21.41 -5.82
CA SER A 296 -17.80 -20.03 -6.28
C SER A 296 -18.93 -19.26 -5.56
N THR A 297 -18.75 -17.96 -5.43
CA THR A 297 -19.72 -17.02 -4.85
C THR A 297 -20.10 -15.97 -5.88
N LYS A 298 -21.27 -15.33 -5.72
CA LYS A 298 -21.63 -14.17 -6.54
C LYS A 298 -21.03 -12.89 -5.98
N LEU A 299 -21.03 -12.76 -4.66
CA LEU A 299 -20.43 -11.64 -3.93
C LEU A 299 -19.00 -11.98 -3.51
N LYS A 300 -18.19 -10.95 -3.30
CA LYS A 300 -16.84 -11.14 -2.74
C LYS A 300 -16.94 -11.48 -1.26
N VAL A 301 -16.05 -12.35 -0.77
CA VAL A 301 -16.02 -12.75 0.65
C VAL A 301 -14.60 -12.55 1.19
N ARG A 302 -14.49 -11.80 2.28
CA ARG A 302 -13.25 -11.56 3.04
C ARG A 302 -13.41 -12.12 4.45
N PHE A 303 -12.45 -12.92 4.87
CA PHE A 303 -12.28 -13.35 6.24
C PHE A 303 -11.19 -12.50 6.89
N GLY A 304 -11.48 -11.92 8.06
CA GLY A 304 -10.54 -11.10 8.83
C GLY A 304 -10.28 -11.70 10.20
N TRP A 305 -9.02 -11.83 10.57
CA TRP A 305 -8.58 -12.17 11.91
C TRP A 305 -7.99 -10.91 12.53
N TRP A 306 -8.69 -10.35 13.52
CA TRP A 306 -8.35 -9.06 14.10
C TRP A 306 -7.28 -9.18 15.18
N GLY A 307 -6.43 -8.18 15.27
CA GLY A 307 -5.42 -8.07 16.32
C GLY A 307 -5.74 -7.05 17.37
N ALA A 308 -5.30 -7.33 18.60
CA ALA A 308 -5.42 -6.41 19.73
C ALA A 308 -6.89 -5.98 19.97
N GLU A 309 -7.81 -6.94 19.84
CA GLU A 309 -9.22 -6.76 20.18
C GLU A 309 -9.35 -6.45 21.68
N GLU A 310 -8.64 -7.24 22.49
CA GLU A 310 -8.65 -7.21 23.96
C GLU A 310 -8.12 -5.88 24.52
N ASN A 311 -7.38 -5.15 23.68
CA ASN A 311 -6.80 -3.85 23.98
C ASN A 311 -7.70 -2.67 23.54
N GLY A 312 -8.92 -2.94 23.07
CA GLY A 312 -9.91 -1.93 22.70
C GLY A 312 -10.25 -1.89 21.21
N LEU A 313 -10.33 -3.06 20.55
CA LEU A 313 -10.70 -3.21 19.14
C LEU A 313 -9.69 -2.58 18.18
N VAL A 314 -8.41 -2.58 18.55
CA VAL A 314 -7.38 -1.79 17.84
C VAL A 314 -7.31 -2.21 16.37
N GLY A 315 -7.34 -3.51 16.08
CA GLY A 315 -7.24 -4.04 14.73
C GLY A 315 -8.44 -3.76 13.83
N SER A 316 -9.67 -4.01 14.29
CA SER A 316 -10.86 -3.70 13.50
C SER A 316 -11.07 -2.19 13.35
N ARG A 317 -10.72 -1.38 14.35
CA ARG A 317 -10.71 0.09 14.24
C ARG A 317 -9.71 0.57 13.21
N PHE A 318 -8.48 0.08 13.25
CA PHE A 318 -7.45 0.45 12.28
C PHE A 318 -7.88 0.09 10.86
N TYR A 319 -8.46 -1.10 10.68
CA TYR A 319 -9.00 -1.51 9.39
C TYR A 319 -10.08 -0.56 8.89
N VAL A 320 -11.13 -0.31 9.69
CA VAL A 320 -12.27 0.54 9.29
C VAL A 320 -11.84 1.99 9.03
N ASN A 321 -10.97 2.56 9.87
CA ASN A 321 -10.52 3.94 9.73
C ASN A 321 -9.62 4.17 8.50
N ASN A 322 -9.04 3.10 7.95
CA ASN A 322 -8.19 3.16 6.77
C ASN A 322 -8.88 2.69 5.49
N LEU A 323 -10.19 2.43 5.51
CA LEU A 323 -10.94 2.19 4.29
C LEU A 323 -11.21 3.51 3.55
N SER A 324 -10.97 3.51 2.25
CA SER A 324 -11.43 4.60 1.38
C SER A 324 -12.96 4.62 1.27
N THR A 325 -13.53 5.74 0.82
CA THR A 325 -14.98 5.83 0.59
C THR A 325 -15.48 4.80 -0.44
N GLU A 326 -14.66 4.45 -1.43
CA GLU A 326 -15.01 3.43 -2.42
C GLU A 326 -15.08 2.04 -1.77
N GLU A 327 -14.09 1.67 -0.96
CA GLU A 327 -14.08 0.39 -0.24
C GLU A 327 -15.19 0.30 0.80
N ILE A 328 -15.50 1.39 1.51
CA ILE A 328 -16.66 1.46 2.40
C ILE A 328 -17.92 1.22 1.58
N ASN A 329 -18.07 1.84 0.41
CA ASN A 329 -19.24 1.63 -0.43
C ASN A 329 -19.34 0.19 -0.89
N ASP A 330 -18.24 -0.44 -1.27
CA ASP A 330 -18.20 -1.84 -1.70
C ASP A 330 -18.51 -2.85 -0.59
N LEU A 331 -18.25 -2.50 0.67
CA LEU A 331 -18.62 -3.32 1.83
C LEU A 331 -20.14 -3.35 2.00
N LEU A 332 -20.73 -4.54 1.83
CA LEU A 332 -22.16 -4.77 1.99
C LEU A 332 -22.54 -4.96 3.45
N LEU A 333 -21.84 -5.84 4.17
CA LEU A 333 -22.11 -6.19 5.57
C LEU A 333 -20.88 -6.79 6.28
N TYR A 334 -20.93 -6.82 7.61
CA TYR A 334 -19.95 -7.49 8.47
C TYR A 334 -20.62 -8.53 9.38
N ILE A 335 -20.01 -9.70 9.57
CA ILE A 335 -20.49 -10.75 10.48
C ILE A 335 -19.39 -11.10 11.48
N ASN A 336 -19.67 -10.95 12.76
CA ASN A 336 -18.74 -11.19 13.85
C ASN A 336 -18.95 -12.58 14.47
N PHE A 337 -17.86 -13.26 14.81
CA PHE A 337 -17.88 -14.47 15.62
C PHE A 337 -16.87 -14.28 16.73
N ASP A 338 -17.36 -14.30 17.96
CA ASP A 338 -16.59 -14.11 19.18
C ASP A 338 -17.22 -15.04 20.22
N MET A 339 -16.42 -15.87 20.88
CA MET A 339 -16.89 -16.89 21.84
C MET A 339 -18.08 -17.69 21.29
N VAL A 340 -17.82 -18.65 20.43
CA VAL A 340 -18.84 -19.43 19.71
C VAL A 340 -18.88 -20.90 20.09
N SER A 341 -18.22 -21.32 21.19
CA SER A 341 -18.12 -22.72 21.57
C SER A 341 -18.73 -23.09 22.92
N ARG A 342 -19.17 -22.15 23.77
CA ARG A 342 -19.65 -22.52 25.13
C ARG A 342 -20.67 -21.54 25.69
N GLY A 343 -21.84 -22.05 26.06
CA GLY A 343 -22.93 -21.26 26.64
C GLY A 343 -24.22 -21.46 25.84
N TYR A 344 -24.99 -20.38 25.67
CA TYR A 344 -26.24 -20.42 24.92
C TYR A 344 -26.00 -20.23 23.42
N TYR A 345 -26.99 -20.57 22.58
CA TYR A 345 -26.97 -20.23 21.14
C TYR A 345 -27.41 -18.78 20.95
N GLY A 346 -26.45 -17.86 20.99
CA GLY A 346 -26.73 -16.43 20.92
C GLY A 346 -26.60 -15.87 19.53
N VAL A 347 -27.56 -15.01 19.17
CA VAL A 347 -27.59 -14.29 17.89
C VAL A 347 -27.69 -12.80 18.21
N PHE A 348 -26.85 -11.98 17.56
CA PHE A 348 -26.95 -10.53 17.72
C PHE A 348 -28.33 -10.03 17.25
N ASP A 349 -29.01 -9.26 18.10
CA ASP A 349 -30.30 -8.64 17.83
C ASP A 349 -30.11 -7.47 16.86
N GLY A 350 -30.31 -7.75 15.58
CA GLY A 350 -30.18 -6.77 14.51
C GLY A 350 -31.37 -5.80 14.46
N THR A 351 -32.53 -6.21 14.96
CA THR A 351 -33.74 -5.37 15.02
C THR A 351 -33.70 -4.37 16.18
N GLY A 352 -33.09 -4.74 17.30
CA GLY A 352 -33.16 -4.00 18.56
C GLY A 352 -34.52 -4.08 19.26
N GLU A 353 -35.42 -4.97 18.82
CA GLU A 353 -36.74 -5.14 19.42
C GLU A 353 -36.67 -5.92 20.74
N LYS A 354 -35.65 -6.77 20.93
CA LYS A 354 -35.54 -7.65 22.10
C LYS A 354 -34.56 -7.08 23.13
N ILE A 355 -33.33 -6.73 22.71
CA ILE A 355 -32.24 -6.29 23.60
C ILE A 355 -31.35 -5.24 22.92
N GLY A 356 -31.33 -4.02 23.48
CA GLY A 356 -30.39 -2.95 23.10
C GLY A 356 -30.72 -2.26 21.77
N PRO A 357 -29.90 -1.29 21.32
CA PRO A 357 -30.10 -0.68 20.02
C PRO A 357 -29.82 -1.70 18.91
N GLY A 358 -30.67 -1.75 17.89
CA GLY A 358 -30.48 -2.58 16.70
C GLY A 358 -29.39 -2.06 15.77
N GLY A 359 -29.13 -2.80 14.70
CA GLY A 359 -28.18 -2.44 13.64
C GLY A 359 -28.83 -1.71 12.46
N PRO A 360 -28.03 -1.20 11.50
CA PRO A 360 -28.53 -0.64 10.25
C PRO A 360 -29.36 -1.65 9.44
N PRO A 361 -30.24 -1.21 8.53
CA PRO A 361 -31.06 -2.09 7.70
C PRO A 361 -30.25 -3.20 7.02
N GLY A 362 -30.66 -4.45 7.20
CA GLY A 362 -29.90 -5.64 6.80
C GLY A 362 -29.31 -6.42 7.98
N SER A 363 -29.17 -5.81 9.15
CA SER A 363 -28.81 -6.51 10.39
C SER A 363 -29.91 -7.48 10.83
N ASP A 364 -31.17 -7.07 10.69
CA ASP A 364 -32.38 -7.87 10.86
C ASP A 364 -32.36 -9.13 9.98
N VAL A 365 -31.96 -8.99 8.71
CA VAL A 365 -31.84 -10.13 7.79
C VAL A 365 -30.78 -11.13 8.25
N ILE A 366 -29.65 -10.65 8.80
CA ILE A 366 -28.60 -11.53 9.33
C ILE A 366 -29.10 -12.28 10.56
N GLU A 367 -29.80 -11.58 11.47
CA GLU A 367 -30.45 -12.16 12.66
C GLU A 367 -31.42 -13.27 12.26
N ASP A 368 -32.36 -12.99 11.34
CA ASP A 368 -33.40 -13.93 10.91
C ASP A 368 -32.79 -15.21 10.33
N LEU A 369 -31.77 -15.09 9.47
CA LEU A 369 -31.11 -16.26 8.88
C LEU A 369 -30.49 -17.19 9.95
N PHE A 370 -29.97 -16.63 11.05
CA PHE A 370 -29.48 -17.45 12.15
C PHE A 370 -30.63 -18.03 12.99
N ILE A 371 -31.64 -17.22 13.34
CA ILE A 371 -32.79 -17.66 14.13
C ILE A 371 -33.52 -18.81 13.43
N GLU A 372 -33.78 -18.67 12.13
CA GLU A 372 -34.42 -19.69 11.30
C GLU A 372 -33.61 -20.99 11.33
N TYR A 373 -32.28 -20.90 11.20
CA TYR A 373 -31.39 -22.05 11.20
C TYR A 373 -31.43 -22.83 12.53
N PHE A 374 -31.34 -22.14 13.66
CA PHE A 374 -31.37 -22.76 14.99
C PHE A 374 -32.75 -23.31 15.33
N THR A 375 -33.81 -22.54 15.02
CA THR A 375 -35.20 -22.94 15.29
C THR A 375 -35.59 -24.17 14.47
N ALA A 376 -35.15 -24.27 13.21
CA ALA A 376 -35.35 -25.45 12.37
C ALA A 376 -34.67 -26.72 12.95
N LYS A 377 -33.74 -26.56 13.88
CA LYS A 377 -33.07 -27.65 14.62
C LYS A 377 -33.65 -27.87 16.01
N GLY A 378 -34.69 -27.14 16.40
CA GLY A 378 -35.28 -27.20 17.74
C GLY A 378 -34.40 -26.59 18.83
N LEU A 379 -33.45 -25.73 18.47
CA LEU A 379 -32.56 -25.07 19.43
C LEU A 379 -33.16 -23.73 19.87
N VAL A 380 -33.03 -23.44 21.17
CA VAL A 380 -33.47 -22.16 21.75
C VAL A 380 -32.42 -21.10 21.48
N VAL A 381 -32.82 -20.04 20.77
CA VAL A 381 -31.97 -18.89 20.49
C VAL A 381 -32.12 -17.87 21.61
N THR A 382 -31.00 -17.31 22.06
CA THR A 382 -30.97 -16.18 23.00
C THR A 382 -30.58 -14.92 22.24
N PRO A 383 -31.35 -13.82 22.29
CA PRO A 383 -30.94 -12.56 21.68
C PRO A 383 -29.72 -11.99 22.42
N VAL A 384 -28.79 -11.41 21.68
CA VAL A 384 -27.60 -10.73 22.20
C VAL A 384 -27.63 -9.29 21.72
N GLY A 385 -27.66 -8.32 22.63
CA GLY A 385 -27.71 -6.91 22.23
C GLY A 385 -26.42 -6.45 21.54
N LEU A 386 -26.54 -5.50 20.61
CA LEU A 386 -25.40 -4.80 19.98
C LEU A 386 -24.84 -3.71 20.90
N THR A 387 -24.56 -4.09 22.15
CA THR A 387 -24.01 -3.24 23.22
C THR A 387 -22.64 -3.72 23.70
N GLY A 388 -22.19 -4.89 23.23
CA GLY A 388 -20.89 -5.46 23.56
C GLY A 388 -19.72 -4.80 22.81
N GLY A 389 -18.52 -4.90 23.37
CA GLY A 389 -17.31 -4.31 22.80
C GLY A 389 -16.47 -5.31 22.03
N THR A 390 -16.98 -5.85 20.91
CA THR A 390 -16.25 -6.75 19.99
C THR A 390 -16.15 -6.12 18.59
N ASP A 391 -15.46 -6.76 17.65
CA ASP A 391 -15.01 -6.18 16.38
C ASP A 391 -16.12 -5.72 15.41
N TYR A 392 -17.41 -5.97 15.68
CA TYR A 392 -18.48 -5.34 14.89
C TYR A 392 -18.63 -3.84 15.17
N VAL A 393 -18.16 -3.37 16.34
CA VAL A 393 -18.39 -2.00 16.81
C VAL A 393 -17.87 -0.94 15.84
N PRO A 394 -16.65 -1.04 15.26
CA PRO A 394 -16.18 -0.05 14.28
C PRO A 394 -17.03 -0.06 12.99
N PHE A 395 -17.48 -1.22 12.52
CA PHE A 395 -18.34 -1.33 11.33
C PHE A 395 -19.71 -0.68 11.56
N LEU A 396 -20.27 -0.87 12.74
CA LEU A 396 -21.55 -0.28 13.15
C LEU A 396 -21.43 1.23 13.39
N ASN A 397 -20.50 1.66 14.24
CA ASN A 397 -20.49 3.02 14.77
C ASN A 397 -19.72 4.02 13.89
N VAL A 398 -18.71 3.59 13.15
CA VAL A 398 -17.89 4.50 12.31
C VAL A 398 -18.48 4.59 10.90
N ILE A 399 -18.68 3.45 10.24
CA ILE A 399 -19.10 3.39 8.83
C ILE A 399 -20.56 2.95 8.61
N ASN A 400 -21.29 2.63 9.68
CA ASN A 400 -22.73 2.33 9.68
C ASN A 400 -23.12 1.29 8.64
N LYS A 401 -22.43 0.15 8.71
CA LYS A 401 -22.72 -1.03 7.89
C LYS A 401 -23.56 -2.03 8.67
N PRO A 402 -24.44 -2.80 8.00
CA PRO A 402 -25.16 -3.90 8.63
C PRO A 402 -24.18 -4.86 9.29
N VAL A 403 -24.45 -5.18 10.55
CA VAL A 403 -23.68 -6.12 11.38
C VAL A 403 -24.57 -7.24 11.91
N GLY A 404 -23.99 -8.40 12.18
CA GLY A 404 -24.64 -9.50 12.87
C GLY A 404 -23.62 -10.57 13.27
N GLY A 405 -24.06 -11.75 13.68
CA GLY A 405 -23.14 -12.78 14.14
C GLY A 405 -23.62 -13.59 15.33
N LEU A 406 -22.70 -14.31 15.95
CA LEU A 406 -22.96 -15.23 17.06
C LEU A 406 -22.07 -14.91 18.27
N PHE A 407 -22.62 -15.14 19.46
CA PHE A 407 -21.95 -14.98 20.75
C PHE A 407 -22.57 -15.91 21.79
N THR A 408 -21.79 -16.64 22.58
CA THR A 408 -22.33 -17.64 23.52
C THR A 408 -22.40 -17.18 24.99
N GLY A 409 -21.96 -15.94 25.28
CA GLY A 409 -22.06 -15.29 26.58
C GLY A 409 -20.83 -15.43 27.48
N THR A 410 -20.62 -14.46 28.37
CA THR A 410 -19.45 -14.36 29.28
C THR A 410 -19.76 -14.65 30.75
N GLY A 411 -21.04 -14.77 31.13
CA GLY A 411 -21.42 -14.96 32.52
C GLY A 411 -20.93 -16.30 33.07
N LEU A 412 -20.82 -16.43 34.40
CA LEU A 412 -20.32 -17.64 35.07
C LEU A 412 -21.06 -18.93 34.62
N ALA A 413 -22.36 -18.81 34.33
CA ALA A 413 -23.18 -19.92 33.84
C ALA A 413 -22.90 -20.29 32.37
N GLN A 414 -22.40 -19.34 31.58
CA GLN A 414 -22.06 -19.51 30.16
C GLN A 414 -20.60 -19.97 30.02
N ASP A 415 -19.66 -19.19 30.54
CA ASP A 415 -18.23 -19.50 30.50
C ASP A 415 -17.51 -18.98 31.75
N ALA A 416 -17.34 -19.85 32.75
CA ALA A 416 -16.58 -19.54 33.96
C ALA A 416 -15.07 -19.32 33.70
N CYS A 417 -14.58 -19.66 32.51
CA CYS A 417 -13.19 -19.51 32.12
C CYS A 417 -12.93 -18.25 31.28
N TYR A 418 -13.96 -17.45 30.99
CA TYR A 418 -13.80 -16.17 30.29
C TYR A 418 -12.73 -15.29 30.96
N HIS A 419 -11.75 -14.85 30.17
CA HIS A 419 -10.55 -14.13 30.61
C HIS A 419 -9.73 -14.82 31.72
N GLN A 420 -9.80 -16.15 31.84
CA GLN A 420 -9.04 -16.94 32.83
C GLN A 420 -8.05 -17.90 32.18
N ALA A 421 -7.05 -18.34 32.94
CA ALA A 421 -6.10 -19.38 32.55
C ALA A 421 -6.76 -20.72 32.17
N CYS A 422 -7.98 -20.97 32.66
CA CYS A 422 -8.72 -22.18 32.34
C CYS A 422 -9.41 -22.15 30.96
N ASP A 423 -9.39 -21.01 30.23
CA ASP A 423 -9.81 -20.98 28.83
C ASP A 423 -8.74 -21.59 27.91
N ASN A 424 -8.52 -22.87 28.11
CA ASN A 424 -7.62 -23.73 27.34
C ASN A 424 -8.44 -24.74 26.52
N ILE A 425 -7.78 -25.69 25.87
CA ILE A 425 -8.43 -26.66 24.98
C ILE A 425 -9.53 -27.53 25.62
N THR A 426 -9.60 -27.60 26.95
CA THR A 426 -10.66 -28.33 27.66
C THR A 426 -11.94 -27.51 27.87
N ASN A 427 -11.90 -26.20 27.66
CA ASN A 427 -13.05 -25.31 27.84
C ASN A 427 -14.11 -25.38 26.69
N PRO A 428 -13.73 -25.33 25.40
CA PRO A 428 -14.69 -25.35 24.29
C PRO A 428 -15.56 -26.60 24.24
N VAL A 429 -16.86 -26.45 23.96
CA VAL A 429 -17.79 -27.57 23.71
C VAL A 429 -17.83 -27.91 22.21
N PRO A 430 -17.33 -29.10 21.78
CA PRO A 430 -17.20 -29.43 20.35
C PRO A 430 -18.52 -29.42 19.57
N GLU A 431 -19.62 -29.83 20.22
CA GLU A 431 -20.95 -29.82 19.62
C GLU A 431 -21.40 -28.38 19.32
N THR A 432 -21.30 -27.48 20.29
CA THR A 432 -21.74 -26.08 20.18
C THR A 432 -21.00 -25.36 19.05
N ILE A 433 -19.66 -25.42 19.00
CA ILE A 433 -18.90 -24.78 17.90
C ILE A 433 -19.22 -25.42 16.55
N THR A 434 -19.50 -26.72 16.49
CA THR A 434 -19.87 -27.39 15.24
C THR A 434 -21.23 -26.92 14.74
N VAL A 435 -22.21 -26.74 15.63
CA VAL A 435 -23.53 -26.21 15.28
C VAL A 435 -23.40 -24.75 14.82
N ASN A 436 -22.70 -23.90 15.57
CA ASN A 436 -22.49 -22.49 15.24
C ASN A 436 -21.72 -22.31 13.92
N ALA A 437 -20.67 -23.11 13.67
CA ALA A 437 -19.92 -23.07 12.42
C ALA A 437 -20.77 -23.50 11.21
N LYS A 438 -21.70 -24.45 11.40
CA LYS A 438 -22.65 -24.83 10.33
C LYS A 438 -23.75 -23.80 10.12
N ALA A 439 -24.18 -23.11 11.17
CA ALA A 439 -25.07 -21.97 11.07
C ALA A 439 -24.39 -20.84 10.27
N ALA A 440 -23.15 -20.50 10.62
CA ALA A 440 -22.35 -19.52 9.89
C ALA A 440 -22.12 -19.92 8.42
N ALA A 441 -21.87 -21.20 8.14
CA ALA A 441 -21.80 -21.71 6.77
C ALA A 441 -23.13 -21.57 6.01
N HIS A 442 -24.27 -21.76 6.69
CA HIS A 442 -25.58 -21.53 6.10
C HIS A 442 -25.75 -20.06 5.72
N VAL A 443 -25.57 -19.15 6.67
CA VAL A 443 -25.72 -17.70 6.48
C VAL A 443 -24.78 -17.19 5.39
N LEU A 444 -23.49 -17.54 5.45
CA LEU A 444 -22.50 -17.19 4.42
C LEU A 444 -22.94 -17.65 3.03
N SER A 445 -23.44 -18.89 2.90
CA SER A 445 -23.83 -19.41 1.59
C SER A 445 -25.02 -18.69 0.98
N VAL A 446 -25.96 -18.21 1.81
CA VAL A 446 -27.13 -17.45 1.37
C VAL A 446 -26.69 -16.05 0.96
N LEU A 447 -25.98 -15.33 1.84
CA LEU A 447 -25.54 -13.96 1.60
C LEU A 447 -24.55 -13.87 0.44
N ALA A 448 -23.61 -14.81 0.31
CA ALA A 448 -22.64 -14.80 -0.79
C ALA A 448 -23.26 -15.04 -2.18
N VAL A 449 -24.53 -15.45 -2.26
CA VAL A 449 -25.25 -15.73 -3.51
C VAL A 449 -26.40 -14.74 -3.76
N ASP A 450 -27.11 -14.32 -2.72
CA ASP A 450 -28.31 -13.48 -2.82
C ASP A 450 -28.25 -12.23 -1.92
N GLY A 451 -27.11 -11.92 -1.30
CA GLY A 451 -26.94 -10.82 -0.35
C GLY A 451 -27.45 -9.47 -0.86
N VAL A 452 -27.14 -9.07 -2.09
CA VAL A 452 -27.61 -7.78 -2.67
C VAL A 452 -29.14 -7.73 -2.84
N LYS A 453 -29.80 -8.89 -2.96
CA LYS A 453 -31.28 -8.95 -3.04
C LYS A 453 -31.92 -8.85 -1.66
N LEU A 454 -31.24 -9.39 -0.66
CA LEU A 454 -31.75 -9.49 0.71
C LEU A 454 -31.43 -8.24 1.52
N ILE A 455 -30.26 -7.64 1.30
CA ILE A 455 -29.73 -6.51 2.06
C ILE A 455 -29.48 -5.34 1.10
N PRO A 456 -30.17 -4.20 1.29
CA PRO A 456 -29.94 -3.02 0.47
C PRO A 456 -28.55 -2.43 0.74
N LYS A 457 -27.87 -2.03 -0.33
CA LYS A 457 -26.56 -1.36 -0.21
C LYS A 457 -26.75 -0.01 0.47
N THR A 458 -25.93 0.26 1.49
CA THR A 458 -25.91 1.56 2.20
C THR A 458 -24.67 2.35 1.75
N PRO A 459 -24.78 3.21 0.73
CA PRO A 459 -23.67 4.06 0.29
C PRO A 459 -23.45 5.21 1.28
N VAL A 460 -22.19 5.57 1.50
CA VAL A 460 -21.81 6.72 2.32
C VAL A 460 -21.52 7.90 1.39
N ASN A 461 -22.27 8.99 1.54
CA ASN A 461 -22.00 10.24 0.80
C ASN A 461 -20.71 10.90 1.29
N THR A 462 -19.94 11.49 0.37
CA THR A 462 -18.60 12.08 0.62
C THR A 462 -18.61 13.12 1.75
N THR A 463 -19.71 13.86 1.92
CA THR A 463 -19.91 14.85 2.98
C THR A 463 -20.14 14.23 4.36
N THR A 464 -20.70 13.02 4.43
CA THR A 464 -20.99 12.32 5.69
C THR A 464 -19.80 11.45 6.13
N ALA A 465 -19.01 10.93 5.19
CA ALA A 465 -17.79 10.17 5.46
C ALA A 465 -16.71 11.02 6.14
N THR A 466 -16.52 12.26 5.69
CA THR A 466 -15.57 13.20 6.31
C THR A 466 -16.02 13.63 7.71
N ILE A 467 -17.32 13.86 7.91
CA ILE A 467 -17.89 14.24 9.23
C ILE A 467 -17.83 13.07 10.25
N ARG A 468 -17.78 11.81 9.81
CA ARG A 468 -17.70 10.63 10.71
C ARG A 468 -16.29 10.09 10.93
N LEU A 469 -15.34 10.40 10.05
CA LEU A 469 -13.93 9.99 10.16
C LEU A 469 -13.06 10.98 10.96
N GLU A 470 -13.61 12.12 11.39
CA GLU A 470 -12.94 12.93 12.42
C GLU A 470 -13.00 12.19 13.77
N PRO A 471 -11.86 12.02 14.48
CA PRO A 471 -11.92 11.64 15.88
C PRO A 471 -12.69 12.73 16.59
N ARG A 472 -13.83 12.39 17.22
CA ARG A 472 -14.43 13.24 18.24
C ARG A 472 -13.51 13.25 19.46
N LEU A 473 -12.41 13.99 19.35
CA LEU A 473 -11.63 14.48 20.46
C LEU A 473 -12.06 15.94 20.69
N ALA A 474 -12.51 16.19 21.92
CA ALA A 474 -12.73 17.47 22.57
C ALA A 474 -13.96 18.32 22.18
N GLY A 475 -14.81 18.54 23.20
CA GLY A 475 -15.27 19.89 23.54
C GLY A 475 -16.63 20.33 23.01
N ASN A 476 -17.69 20.04 23.79
CA ASN A 476 -18.86 20.92 23.80
C ASN A 476 -18.44 22.30 24.30
N THR A 477 -18.57 23.33 23.47
CA THR A 477 -18.75 24.71 23.95
C THR A 477 -20.03 25.28 23.36
N SER A 478 -20.87 25.79 24.26
CA SER A 478 -22.16 26.39 24.02
C SER A 478 -22.04 27.74 23.30
N THR A 479 -22.89 27.90 22.29
CA THR A 479 -23.57 29.13 21.80
C THR A 479 -22.98 30.50 22.14
N LEU A 480 -22.54 31.26 21.12
CA LEU A 480 -22.86 32.69 20.96
C LEU A 480 -22.88 33.07 19.46
N THR A 481 -23.83 33.94 19.13
CA THR A 481 -24.20 34.48 17.81
C THR A 481 -23.16 35.41 17.16
N GLN A 482 -22.92 35.33 15.83
CA GLN A 482 -23.09 36.43 14.85
C GLN A 482 -22.53 36.13 13.44
N ARG A 483 -23.04 36.91 12.48
CA ARG A 483 -23.00 36.91 11.01
C ARG A 483 -21.63 37.04 10.30
N GLU A 484 -21.61 36.43 9.10
CA GLU A 484 -21.04 36.84 7.79
C GLU A 484 -19.51 36.96 7.54
N ALA A 485 -19.13 36.49 6.33
CA ALA A 485 -17.80 36.30 5.70
C ALA A 485 -17.18 37.62 5.14
N PRO A 486 -16.06 37.67 4.35
CA PRO A 486 -15.17 36.61 3.80
C PRO A 486 -13.63 36.90 3.76
N TYR A 487 -12.83 35.85 3.49
CA TYR A 487 -11.53 35.81 2.76
C TYR A 487 -10.45 36.93 2.98
N SER A 488 -9.27 36.57 3.52
CA SER A 488 -7.95 36.68 2.82
C SER A 488 -6.72 36.30 3.69
N SER A 489 -5.88 35.42 3.13
CA SER A 489 -4.40 35.39 3.14
C SER A 489 -3.55 35.47 4.43
N SER A 490 -2.82 34.36 4.64
CA SER A 490 -1.36 34.22 4.83
C SER A 490 -0.62 34.76 6.07
N SER A 491 0.00 33.82 6.82
CA SER A 491 1.45 33.75 7.18
C SER A 491 1.63 32.64 8.24
N ALA A 492 2.17 31.46 7.92
CA ALA A 492 3.59 31.09 7.82
C ALA A 492 4.29 30.79 9.17
N HIS A 493 4.66 29.50 9.35
CA HIS A 493 5.71 28.89 10.18
C HIS A 493 5.60 29.04 11.73
N ASP A 494 5.90 28.02 12.56
CA ASP A 494 7.10 27.18 12.49
C ASP A 494 6.99 25.79 13.18
N LEU A 495 7.95 24.93 12.82
CA LEU A 495 8.12 23.48 13.12
C LEU A 495 9.01 23.22 14.34
N SER A 496 8.83 22.08 15.03
CA SER A 496 9.89 21.11 15.45
C SER A 496 9.29 20.01 16.35
N GLY A 497 9.57 18.71 16.26
CA GLY A 497 10.48 17.96 15.39
C GLY A 497 10.32 16.44 15.64
N THR A 498 10.31 15.69 14.54
CA THR A 498 10.45 14.24 14.40
C THR A 498 11.88 13.93 13.99
N ASP A 499 12.47 12.83 14.46
CA ASP A 499 13.66 12.24 13.81
C ASP A 499 13.17 11.18 12.82
N ALA A 500 12.59 11.68 11.71
CA ALA A 500 12.20 10.92 10.53
C ALA A 500 13.29 11.01 9.46
N ASP A 501 13.38 10.04 8.54
CA ASP A 501 14.30 10.10 7.40
C ASP A 501 14.06 11.40 6.59
N PRO A 502 15.01 12.36 6.64
CA PRO A 502 14.84 13.70 6.10
C PRO A 502 14.79 13.74 4.57
N VAL A 503 15.08 12.63 3.89
CA VAL A 503 14.94 12.51 2.43
C VAL A 503 13.49 12.22 2.04
N LEU A 504 12.80 11.46 2.87
CA LEU A 504 11.53 10.84 2.55
C LEU A 504 10.35 11.74 2.88
N GLU A 505 10.44 12.40 4.03
CA GLU A 505 9.54 13.50 4.40
C GLU A 505 9.71 14.69 3.46
N ALA A 506 10.94 15.00 3.02
CA ALA A 506 11.20 16.01 2.00
C ALA A 506 10.61 15.65 0.62
N SER A 507 10.59 14.36 0.25
CA SER A 507 9.92 13.91 -0.98
C SER A 507 8.41 14.09 -0.91
N ARG A 508 7.79 13.71 0.21
CA ARG A 508 6.34 13.88 0.44
C ARG A 508 5.93 15.36 0.49
N LEU A 509 6.74 16.20 1.12
CA LEU A 509 6.54 17.66 1.15
C LEU A 509 6.75 18.31 -0.23
N ALA A 510 7.68 17.79 -1.03
CA ALA A 510 7.88 18.25 -2.41
C ALA A 510 6.70 17.87 -3.31
N ASP A 511 6.17 16.66 -3.17
CA ASP A 511 5.00 16.17 -3.93
C ASP A 511 3.68 16.85 -3.52
N SER A 512 3.53 17.28 -2.26
CA SER A 512 2.34 18.02 -1.79
C SER A 512 2.33 19.50 -2.20
N THR A 513 3.50 20.04 -2.56
CA THR A 513 3.65 21.46 -2.92
C THR A 513 3.76 21.71 -4.43
N VAL A 514 3.70 20.68 -5.28
CA VAL A 514 3.77 20.83 -6.76
C VAL A 514 2.68 21.75 -7.34
N PRO A 515 3.06 22.71 -8.22
CA PRO A 515 2.13 23.74 -8.70
C PRO A 515 1.21 23.27 -9.83
N ASP A 516 1.54 22.18 -10.53
CA ASP A 516 0.79 21.65 -11.69
C ASP A 516 0.52 22.72 -12.78
N GLY A 517 1.46 23.68 -12.96
CA GLY A 517 1.32 24.78 -13.92
C GLY A 517 2.37 25.90 -13.81
N GLY A 518 2.03 27.09 -14.32
CA GLY A 518 2.86 28.29 -14.25
C GLY A 518 4.20 28.18 -15.00
N ARG A 519 5.30 28.56 -14.36
CA ARG A 519 6.68 28.45 -14.90
C ARG A 519 7.05 27.02 -15.29
N GLY A 520 6.36 26.01 -14.73
CA GLY A 520 6.53 24.61 -15.14
C GLY A 520 6.38 24.41 -16.64
N TRP A 521 5.44 25.09 -17.31
CA TRP A 521 5.28 24.95 -18.76
C TRP A 521 6.44 25.53 -19.58
N VAL A 522 7.11 26.57 -19.07
CA VAL A 522 8.33 27.12 -19.69
C VAL A 522 9.47 26.10 -19.59
N VAL A 523 9.59 25.42 -18.45
CA VAL A 523 10.56 24.34 -18.25
C VAL A 523 10.26 23.14 -19.15
N ILE A 524 8.99 22.77 -19.31
CA ILE A 524 8.58 21.69 -20.24
C ILE A 524 8.92 22.05 -21.70
N ALA A 525 8.67 23.29 -22.13
CA ALA A 525 9.05 23.74 -23.46
C ALA A 525 10.58 23.71 -23.67
N ALA A 526 11.35 24.14 -22.67
CA ALA A 526 12.81 24.08 -22.68
C ALA A 526 13.33 22.63 -22.76
N CYS A 527 12.77 21.72 -21.94
CA CYS A 527 13.07 20.29 -22.00
C CYS A 527 12.72 19.68 -23.36
N ALA A 528 11.62 20.12 -24.00
CA ALA A 528 11.23 19.64 -25.33
C ALA A 528 12.25 20.06 -26.42
N VAL A 529 12.83 21.27 -26.33
CA VAL A 529 13.89 21.73 -27.23
C VAL A 529 15.21 20.98 -26.99
N VAL A 530 15.53 20.62 -25.75
CA VAL A 530 16.68 19.74 -25.49
C VAL A 530 16.43 18.33 -26.02
N ALA A 531 15.21 17.81 -25.84
CA ALA A 531 14.79 16.50 -26.36
C ALA A 531 14.83 16.43 -27.89
N TRP A 532 14.48 17.52 -28.57
CA TRP A 532 14.61 17.67 -30.01
C TRP A 532 16.00 17.26 -30.51
N TRP A 533 17.06 17.77 -29.88
CA TRP A 533 18.41 17.54 -30.37
C TRP A 533 18.96 16.16 -30.03
N PHE A 534 18.81 15.69 -28.80
CA PHE A 534 19.41 14.42 -28.42
C PHE A 534 18.66 13.23 -29.05
N VAL A 535 17.33 13.24 -29.02
CA VAL A 535 16.53 12.20 -29.70
C VAL A 535 16.65 12.36 -31.22
N GLY A 536 16.56 13.59 -31.73
CA GLY A 536 16.64 13.83 -33.17
C GLY A 536 17.96 13.37 -33.77
N THR A 537 19.09 13.70 -33.13
CA THR A 537 20.42 13.29 -33.60
C THR A 537 20.59 11.77 -33.57
N SER A 538 20.13 11.09 -32.51
CA SER A 538 20.26 9.64 -32.40
C SER A 538 19.34 8.89 -33.38
N TYR A 539 18.12 9.38 -33.62
CA TYR A 539 17.17 8.76 -34.53
C TYR A 539 17.52 8.99 -36.00
N SER A 540 18.27 10.05 -36.31
CA SER A 540 18.74 10.34 -37.67
C SER A 540 20.11 9.74 -38.01
N TRP A 541 20.74 8.97 -37.11
CA TRP A 541 22.05 8.35 -37.35
C TRP A 541 22.10 7.54 -38.64
N GLY A 542 21.04 6.79 -38.96
CA GLY A 542 20.97 5.94 -40.15
C GLY A 542 21.23 6.68 -41.47
N ILE A 543 20.88 7.97 -41.55
CA ILE A 543 21.11 8.82 -42.73
C ILE A 543 22.59 9.15 -42.87
N ILE A 544 23.26 9.50 -41.77
CA ILE A 544 24.69 9.77 -41.78
C ILE A 544 25.47 8.48 -42.03
N GLN A 545 25.03 7.36 -41.44
CA GLN A 545 25.61 6.05 -41.69
C GLN A 545 25.56 5.68 -43.18
N ASP A 546 24.40 5.85 -43.84
CA ASP A 546 24.26 5.55 -45.28
C ASP A 546 25.23 6.39 -46.13
N ALA A 547 25.38 7.68 -45.80
CA ALA A 547 26.34 8.56 -46.47
C ALA A 547 27.80 8.09 -46.28
N LEU A 548 28.19 7.72 -45.05
CA LEU A 548 29.55 7.24 -44.74
C LEU A 548 29.85 5.87 -45.37
N VAL A 549 28.85 4.98 -45.46
CA VAL A 549 28.97 3.70 -46.19
C VAL A 549 29.15 3.97 -47.68
N THR A 550 28.38 4.91 -48.24
CA THR A 550 28.45 5.27 -49.67
C THR A 550 29.80 5.89 -50.03
N GLU A 551 30.41 6.67 -49.14
CA GLU A 551 31.77 7.19 -49.29
C GLU A 551 32.87 6.14 -49.02
N GLY A 552 32.51 4.89 -48.71
CA GLY A 552 33.46 3.79 -48.50
C GLY A 552 34.26 3.87 -47.20
N ILE A 553 33.78 4.65 -46.21
CA ILE A 553 34.51 4.89 -44.96
C ILE A 553 34.57 3.65 -44.06
N GLY A 554 33.52 2.83 -44.07
CA GLY A 554 33.46 1.62 -43.25
C GLY A 554 32.30 0.73 -43.67
N SER A 555 32.30 -0.52 -43.18
CA SER A 555 31.19 -1.43 -43.43
C SER A 555 29.91 -0.94 -42.70
N PRO A 556 28.72 -1.32 -43.19
CA PRO A 556 27.47 -1.01 -42.51
C PRO A 556 27.45 -1.46 -41.04
N SER A 557 28.05 -2.61 -40.73
CA SER A 557 28.11 -3.14 -39.36
C SER A 557 29.05 -2.32 -38.46
N THR A 558 30.23 -1.92 -38.95
CA THR A 558 31.16 -1.09 -38.19
C THR A 558 30.58 0.28 -37.88
N LEU A 559 29.89 0.91 -38.85
CA LEU A 559 29.27 2.22 -38.64
C LEU A 559 27.99 2.14 -37.81
N ALA A 560 27.20 1.07 -37.95
CA ALA A 560 26.07 0.81 -37.04
C ALA A 560 26.52 0.66 -35.59
N PHE A 561 27.70 0.06 -35.35
CA PHE A 561 28.28 -0.04 -34.02
C PHE A 561 28.62 1.33 -33.42
N VAL A 562 29.13 2.28 -34.20
CA VAL A 562 29.42 3.65 -33.72
C VAL A 562 28.13 4.34 -33.25
N GLY A 563 27.07 4.31 -34.05
CA GLY A 563 25.78 4.88 -33.65
C GLY A 563 25.16 4.18 -32.44
N SER A 564 25.21 2.84 -32.42
CA SER A 564 24.68 2.03 -31.31
C SER A 564 25.45 2.23 -30.01
N LEU A 565 26.75 2.51 -30.08
CA LEU A 565 27.55 2.85 -28.89
C LEU A 565 27.05 4.14 -28.24
N SER A 566 26.74 5.16 -29.06
CA SER A 566 26.25 6.45 -28.53
C SER A 566 24.92 6.30 -27.78
N THR A 567 24.00 5.45 -28.28
CA THR A 567 22.73 5.18 -27.62
C THR A 567 22.89 4.26 -26.41
N ALA A 568 23.80 3.28 -26.46
CA ALA A 568 24.10 2.41 -25.32
C ALA A 568 24.65 3.18 -24.11
N LEU A 569 25.37 4.28 -24.32
CA LEU A 569 25.88 5.14 -23.26
C LEU A 569 24.77 5.88 -22.48
N ILE A 570 23.56 6.03 -23.04
CA ILE A 570 22.40 6.53 -22.29
C ILE A 570 22.13 5.63 -21.09
N SER A 571 22.07 4.32 -21.32
CA SER A 571 21.85 3.33 -20.27
C SER A 571 23.09 3.10 -19.41
N ALA A 572 24.28 2.97 -20.03
CA ALA A 572 25.51 2.63 -19.32
C ALA A 572 25.95 3.70 -18.30
N LEU A 573 25.59 4.97 -18.55
CA LEU A 573 25.98 6.09 -17.70
C LEU A 573 24.83 6.63 -16.83
N ALA A 574 23.65 6.01 -16.85
CA ALA A 574 22.47 6.50 -16.13
C ALA A 574 22.74 6.79 -14.65
N ILE A 575 23.47 5.89 -13.96
CA ILE A 575 23.85 6.05 -12.55
C ILE A 575 24.84 7.20 -12.34
N ILE A 576 25.82 7.32 -13.24
CA ILE A 576 26.85 8.37 -13.17
C ILE A 576 26.18 9.74 -13.39
N ASN A 577 25.30 9.85 -14.37
CA ASN A 577 24.59 11.08 -14.68
C ASN A 577 23.64 11.51 -13.56
N ALA A 578 22.99 10.57 -12.88
CA ALA A 578 22.21 10.89 -11.69
C ALA A 578 23.08 11.58 -10.62
N ARG A 579 24.36 11.21 -10.50
CA ARG A 579 25.32 11.88 -9.61
C ARG A 579 25.76 13.25 -10.14
N VAL A 580 25.95 13.38 -11.45
CA VAL A 580 26.28 14.67 -12.08
C VAL A 580 25.17 15.69 -11.84
N ILE A 581 23.90 15.31 -12.08
CA ILE A 581 22.74 16.16 -11.80
C ILE A 581 22.69 16.59 -10.33
N ARG A 582 22.96 15.68 -9.40
CA ARG A 582 23.03 16.02 -7.96
C ARG A 582 24.16 16.98 -7.63
N TRP A 583 25.29 16.91 -8.35
CA TRP A 583 26.46 17.73 -8.05
C TRP A 583 26.36 19.16 -8.61
N MET A 584 25.87 19.31 -9.84
CA MET A 584 25.86 20.62 -10.52
C MET A 584 24.46 21.15 -10.84
N GLY A 585 23.41 20.42 -10.48
CA GLY A 585 22.02 20.77 -10.76
C GLY A 585 21.57 20.41 -12.18
N SER A 586 20.27 20.35 -12.39
CA SER A 586 19.67 20.01 -13.70
C SER A 586 20.09 20.98 -14.81
N GLN A 587 20.12 22.28 -14.52
CA GLN A 587 20.42 23.34 -15.48
C GLN A 587 21.84 23.17 -16.08
N ARG A 588 22.86 23.12 -15.22
CA ARG A 588 24.27 23.00 -15.65
C ARG A 588 24.54 21.66 -16.32
N THR A 589 23.87 20.60 -15.86
CA THR A 589 23.98 19.28 -16.48
C THR A 589 23.41 19.28 -17.89
N ALA A 590 22.25 19.92 -18.13
CA ALA A 590 21.72 20.07 -19.48
C ALA A 590 22.65 20.92 -20.37
N MET A 591 23.23 22.00 -19.83
CA MET A 591 24.18 22.82 -20.60
C MET A 591 25.43 22.03 -20.98
N LEU A 592 25.97 21.22 -20.06
CA LEU A 592 27.10 20.33 -20.33
C LEU A 592 26.74 19.26 -21.37
N GLY A 593 25.57 18.64 -21.23
CA GLY A 593 25.06 17.65 -22.18
C GLY A 593 24.91 18.21 -23.59
N VAL A 594 24.25 19.37 -23.74
CA VAL A 594 24.11 20.05 -25.03
C VAL A 594 25.47 20.46 -25.60
N SER A 595 26.40 20.91 -24.75
CA SER A 595 27.77 21.23 -25.16
C SER A 595 28.46 19.99 -25.76
N PHE A 596 28.36 18.83 -25.12
CA PHE A 596 28.90 17.58 -25.66
C PHE A 596 28.20 17.14 -26.94
N LEU A 597 26.89 17.28 -27.08
CA LEU A 597 26.17 16.98 -28.34
C LEU A 597 26.65 17.86 -29.51
N GLY A 598 26.76 19.17 -29.27
CA GLY A 598 27.22 20.11 -30.28
C GLY A 598 28.69 19.90 -30.65
N LEU A 599 29.55 19.75 -29.64
CA LEU A 599 30.98 19.50 -29.82
C LEU A 599 31.25 18.13 -30.45
N SER A 600 30.47 17.09 -30.14
CA SER A 600 30.60 15.80 -30.82
C SER A 600 30.34 15.94 -32.30
N ALA A 601 29.26 16.62 -32.70
CA ALA A 601 28.97 16.83 -34.11
C ALA A 601 30.08 17.64 -34.81
N ILE A 602 30.54 18.75 -34.20
CA ILE A 602 31.62 19.56 -34.76
C ILE A 602 32.93 18.76 -34.88
N THR A 603 33.30 17.98 -33.86
CA THR A 603 34.53 17.18 -33.89
C THR A 603 34.43 15.99 -34.85
N SER A 604 33.26 15.37 -34.98
CA SER A 604 32.97 14.35 -35.99
C SER A 604 33.17 14.87 -37.41
N SER A 605 32.94 16.17 -37.67
CA SER A 605 33.19 16.78 -38.98
C SER A 605 34.65 16.67 -39.44
N PHE A 606 35.60 16.58 -38.51
CA PHE A 606 37.03 16.41 -38.80
C PHE A 606 37.43 14.92 -38.84
N ALA A 607 36.58 14.05 -38.28
CA ALA A 607 36.82 12.62 -38.19
C ALA A 607 36.09 11.80 -39.26
N VAL A 608 35.29 12.41 -40.15
CA VAL A 608 34.45 11.70 -41.14
C VAL A 608 35.19 10.63 -41.98
N LYS A 609 36.51 10.76 -42.17
CA LYS A 609 37.33 9.79 -42.91
C LYS A 609 38.08 8.78 -42.03
N ASN A 610 37.88 8.82 -40.72
CA ASN A 610 38.61 8.02 -39.75
C ASN A 610 37.63 7.34 -38.78
N ILE A 611 37.45 6.02 -38.94
CA ILE A 611 36.55 5.20 -38.11
C ILE A 611 36.89 5.32 -36.62
N ALA A 612 38.17 5.32 -36.25
CA ALA A 612 38.58 5.45 -34.85
C ALA A 612 38.22 6.85 -34.31
N GLY A 613 38.41 7.89 -35.13
CA GLY A 613 37.96 9.25 -34.80
C GLY A 613 36.44 9.33 -34.61
N LEU A 614 35.66 8.70 -35.49
CA LEU A 614 34.19 8.63 -35.38
C LEU A 614 33.73 7.84 -34.15
N PHE A 615 34.47 6.80 -33.78
CA PHE A 615 34.21 6.03 -32.57
C PHE A 615 34.29 6.91 -31.31
N PHE A 616 35.32 7.76 -31.19
CA PHE A 616 35.44 8.68 -30.05
C PHE A 616 34.46 9.86 -30.12
N THR A 617 34.23 10.42 -31.29
CA THR A 617 33.41 11.63 -31.47
C THR A 617 31.91 11.28 -31.55
N SER A 618 31.50 10.57 -32.60
CA SER A 618 30.10 10.15 -32.81
C SER A 618 29.65 8.98 -31.93
N GLY A 619 30.58 8.20 -31.36
CA GLY A 619 30.26 7.15 -30.40
C GLY A 619 30.26 7.67 -28.96
N ILE A 620 31.46 7.93 -28.42
CA ILE A 620 31.64 8.23 -26.99
C ILE A 620 31.18 9.65 -26.63
N LEU A 621 31.70 10.68 -27.29
CA LEU A 621 31.41 12.07 -26.94
C LEU A 621 29.93 12.42 -27.18
N LEU A 622 29.38 11.96 -28.30
CA LEU A 622 27.95 12.07 -28.57
C LEU A 622 27.14 11.34 -27.49
N GLY A 623 27.52 10.10 -27.15
CA GLY A 623 26.85 9.31 -26.13
C GLY A 623 26.86 9.95 -24.74
N LEU A 624 27.96 10.59 -24.34
CA LEU A 624 28.04 11.40 -23.11
C LEU A 624 27.00 12.54 -23.14
N GLY A 625 26.91 13.26 -24.25
CA GLY A 625 25.93 14.34 -24.44
C GLY A 625 24.48 13.83 -24.41
N LEU A 626 24.19 12.75 -25.13
CA LEU A 626 22.87 12.12 -25.19
C LEU A 626 22.41 11.69 -23.79
N SER A 627 23.33 11.05 -23.06
CA SER A 627 23.08 10.47 -21.74
C SER A 627 22.77 11.55 -20.69
N LEU A 628 23.54 12.65 -20.66
CA LEU A 628 23.31 13.77 -19.74
C LEU A 628 21.99 14.50 -20.05
N CYS A 629 21.70 14.75 -21.34
CA CYS A 629 20.46 15.41 -21.74
C CYS A 629 19.23 14.57 -21.39
N PHE A 630 19.25 13.27 -21.68
CA PHE A 630 18.15 12.35 -21.37
C PHE A 630 17.84 12.35 -19.87
N MET A 631 18.87 12.28 -19.03
CA MET A 631 18.68 12.26 -17.57
C MET A 631 18.08 13.58 -17.05
N THR A 632 18.53 14.73 -17.55
CA THR A 632 17.96 16.01 -17.12
C THR A 632 16.48 16.11 -17.47
N VAL A 633 16.11 15.86 -18.73
CA VAL A 633 14.72 16.05 -19.18
C VAL A 633 13.75 15.02 -18.58
N SER A 634 14.26 13.88 -18.10
CA SER A 634 13.44 12.83 -17.46
C SER A 634 13.11 13.14 -16.00
N VAL A 635 13.95 13.91 -15.30
CA VAL A 635 13.78 14.16 -13.85
C VAL A 635 13.06 15.49 -13.58
N THR A 636 13.33 16.54 -14.36
CA THR A 636 12.82 17.89 -14.08
C THR A 636 11.28 18.01 -14.14
N PRO A 637 10.54 17.37 -15.06
CA PRO A 637 9.07 17.49 -15.13
C PRO A 637 8.35 17.10 -13.84
N ALA A 638 8.86 16.08 -13.13
CA ALA A 638 8.27 15.58 -11.89
C ALA A 638 8.27 16.62 -10.76
N GLN A 639 9.17 17.61 -10.80
CA GLN A 639 9.24 18.68 -9.79
C GLN A 639 8.18 19.78 -9.98
N TYR A 640 7.55 19.83 -11.16
CA TYR A 640 6.57 20.87 -11.52
C TYR A 640 5.14 20.33 -11.69
N PHE A 641 4.98 19.03 -11.96
CA PHE A 641 3.70 18.40 -12.23
C PHE A 641 3.51 17.09 -11.47
N ASN A 642 2.31 16.91 -10.92
CA ASN A 642 1.84 15.67 -10.28
C ASN A 642 0.56 15.17 -10.98
N ARG A 643 -0.52 15.96 -10.99
CA ARG A 643 -1.79 15.59 -11.66
C ARG A 643 -1.71 15.58 -13.18
N LYS A 644 -0.80 16.35 -13.77
CA LYS A 644 -0.58 16.44 -15.24
C LYS A 644 0.79 15.92 -15.67
N ARG A 645 1.39 15.06 -14.86
CA ARG A 645 2.77 14.60 -15.02
C ARG A 645 2.97 13.80 -16.30
N GLY A 646 2.00 12.96 -16.66
CA GLY A 646 1.98 12.21 -17.89
C GLY A 646 1.94 13.12 -19.12
N LEU A 647 1.03 14.09 -19.17
CA LEU A 647 0.94 15.06 -20.26
C LEU A 647 2.22 15.89 -20.39
N ALA A 648 2.80 16.34 -19.27
CA ALA A 648 4.06 17.08 -19.25
C ALA A 648 5.22 16.27 -19.85
N ASN A 649 5.40 15.02 -19.44
CA ASN A 649 6.38 14.10 -20.02
C ASN A 649 6.10 13.84 -21.51
N GLY A 650 4.83 13.67 -21.88
CA GLY A 650 4.40 13.51 -23.26
C GLY A 650 4.86 14.66 -24.16
N ILE A 651 4.70 15.91 -23.71
CA ILE A 651 5.13 17.11 -24.45
C ILE A 651 6.65 17.20 -24.56
N VAL A 652 7.39 16.95 -23.47
CA VAL A 652 8.87 16.94 -23.49
C VAL A 652 9.38 15.98 -24.55
N PHE A 653 8.95 14.72 -24.50
CA PHE A 653 9.47 13.72 -25.41
C PHE A 653 8.87 13.89 -26.82
N ALA A 654 7.69 14.48 -27.01
CA ALA A 654 7.18 14.82 -28.33
C ALA A 654 8.13 15.74 -29.11
N GLY A 655 8.81 16.66 -28.41
CA GLY A 655 9.89 17.47 -28.98
C GLY A 655 10.98 16.64 -29.64
N GLY A 656 11.35 15.49 -29.06
CA GLY A 656 12.31 14.55 -29.64
C GLY A 656 11.81 13.84 -30.91
N GLY A 657 10.53 13.49 -30.97
CA GLY A 657 9.93 12.88 -32.17
C GLY A 657 9.85 13.88 -33.33
N LEU A 658 9.41 15.11 -33.05
CA LEU A 658 9.42 16.19 -34.05
C LEU A 658 10.85 16.53 -34.49
N GLY A 659 11.79 16.56 -33.55
CA GLY A 659 13.21 16.78 -33.83
C GLY A 659 13.80 15.70 -34.72
N GLY A 660 13.49 14.43 -34.49
CA GLY A 660 13.90 13.34 -35.37
C GLY A 660 13.31 13.47 -36.78
N ALA A 661 12.05 13.89 -36.91
CA ALA A 661 11.43 14.08 -38.22
C ALA A 661 12.11 15.20 -39.02
N VAL A 662 12.27 16.38 -38.43
CA VAL A 662 12.87 17.55 -39.09
C VAL A 662 14.36 17.37 -39.32
N THR A 663 15.09 16.82 -38.34
CA THR A 663 16.53 16.56 -38.45
C THR A 663 16.82 15.52 -39.51
N SER A 664 16.00 14.47 -39.64
CA SER A 664 16.18 13.45 -40.70
C SER A 664 16.07 14.07 -42.09
N TYR A 665 15.03 14.86 -42.34
CA TYR A 665 14.87 15.53 -43.64
C TYR A 665 15.97 16.57 -43.90
N GLY A 666 16.33 17.34 -42.88
CA GLY A 666 17.39 18.33 -42.96
C GLY A 666 18.77 17.73 -43.24
N LEU A 667 19.13 16.63 -42.57
CA LEU A 667 20.43 15.98 -42.75
C LEU A 667 20.60 15.41 -44.15
N ASP A 668 19.58 14.76 -44.72
CA ASP A 668 19.64 14.24 -46.09
C ASP A 668 19.91 15.37 -47.10
N ALA A 669 19.13 16.46 -47.02
CA ALA A 669 19.30 17.62 -47.88
C ALA A 669 20.69 18.30 -47.71
N LEU A 670 21.19 18.38 -46.47
CA LEU A 670 22.50 18.96 -46.19
C LEU A 670 23.65 18.07 -46.67
N ILE A 671 23.53 16.75 -46.55
CA ILE A 671 24.54 15.80 -47.03
C ILE A 671 24.63 15.87 -48.56
N LEU A 672 23.49 15.87 -49.25
CA LEU A 672 23.47 15.97 -50.71
C LEU A 672 24.10 17.28 -51.22
N LYS A 673 23.94 18.38 -50.49
CA LYS A 673 24.41 19.71 -50.91
C LYS A 673 25.84 20.02 -50.48
N PHE A 674 26.23 19.64 -49.26
CA PHE A 674 27.47 20.08 -48.62
C PHE A 674 28.36 18.94 -48.13
N GLY A 675 27.91 17.69 -48.25
CA GLY A 675 28.60 16.50 -47.78
C GLY A 675 28.52 16.29 -46.26
N PRO A 676 28.98 15.12 -45.76
CA PRO A 676 28.86 14.74 -44.35
C PRO A 676 29.59 15.68 -43.38
N ALA A 677 30.78 16.17 -43.76
CA ALA A 677 31.58 17.03 -42.89
C ALA A 677 30.88 18.36 -42.57
N TRP A 678 30.38 19.07 -43.58
CA TRP A 678 29.67 20.34 -43.35
C TRP A 678 28.32 20.13 -42.69
N THR A 679 27.64 19.02 -42.98
CA THR A 679 26.40 18.64 -42.30
C THR A 679 26.60 18.52 -40.79
N TYR A 680 27.66 17.83 -40.36
CA TYR A 680 28.03 17.70 -38.95
C TYR A 680 28.28 19.06 -38.26
N ARG A 681 28.89 20.02 -38.96
CA ARG A 681 29.11 21.37 -38.42
C ARG A 681 27.81 22.14 -38.23
N ILE A 682 26.94 22.12 -39.24
CA ILE A 682 25.64 22.79 -39.19
C ILE A 682 24.79 22.21 -38.07
N LEU A 683 24.75 20.88 -37.96
CA LEU A 683 24.06 20.18 -36.88
C LEU A 683 24.59 20.60 -35.50
N GLY A 684 25.92 20.61 -35.33
CA GLY A 684 26.54 20.97 -34.05
C GLY A 684 26.30 22.44 -33.67
N ILE A 685 26.44 23.37 -34.61
CA ILE A 685 26.18 24.79 -34.37
C ILE A 685 24.70 25.02 -34.04
N ALA A 686 23.78 24.42 -34.80
CA ALA A 686 22.35 24.54 -34.54
C ALA A 686 21.96 24.00 -33.15
N THR A 687 22.56 22.86 -32.77
CA THR A 687 22.39 22.25 -31.44
C THR A 687 22.85 23.19 -30.33
N LEU A 688 24.01 23.83 -30.46
CA LEU A 688 24.51 24.77 -29.45
C LEU A 688 23.67 26.05 -29.39
N VAL A 689 23.38 26.66 -30.54
CA VAL A 689 22.68 27.96 -30.62
C VAL A 689 21.27 27.88 -30.06
N THR A 690 20.56 26.77 -30.28
CA THR A 690 19.17 26.62 -29.80
C THR A 690 19.07 25.81 -28.50
N GLY A 691 19.96 24.85 -28.30
CA GLY A 691 19.97 23.97 -27.14
C GLY A 691 20.54 24.62 -25.88
N LEU A 692 21.58 25.47 -25.97
CA LEU A 692 22.17 26.10 -24.76
C LEU A 692 21.21 27.10 -24.11
N PRO A 693 20.52 27.99 -24.85
CA PRO A 693 19.49 28.84 -24.26
C PRO A 693 18.35 28.02 -23.66
N ALA A 694 17.89 26.96 -24.34
CA ALA A 694 16.86 26.07 -23.79
C ALA A 694 17.33 25.40 -22.49
N ALA A 695 18.53 24.83 -22.47
CA ALA A 695 19.12 24.23 -21.27
C ALA A 695 19.24 25.22 -20.10
N TRP A 696 19.50 26.50 -20.40
CA TRP A 696 19.52 27.56 -19.40
C TRP A 696 18.15 27.79 -18.74
N PHE A 697 17.04 27.60 -19.45
CA PHE A 697 15.69 27.73 -18.87
C PHE A 697 15.25 26.52 -18.05
N ILE A 698 15.98 25.40 -18.07
CA ILE A 698 15.71 24.22 -17.26
C ILE A 698 16.16 24.47 -15.82
N GLN A 699 15.27 25.04 -15.03
CA GLN A 699 15.53 25.33 -13.61
C GLN A 699 14.91 24.27 -12.71
N GLU A 700 15.68 23.79 -11.75
CA GLU A 700 15.20 22.94 -10.68
C GLU A 700 14.40 23.76 -9.66
N ARG A 701 13.30 23.20 -9.17
CA ARG A 701 12.45 23.84 -8.17
C ARG A 701 12.94 23.53 -6.75
N THR A 702 13.42 22.30 -6.55
CA THR A 702 13.96 21.84 -5.28
C THR A 702 15.30 21.16 -5.52
N PRO A 703 16.30 21.37 -4.64
CA PRO A 703 17.59 20.72 -4.76
C PRO A 703 17.43 19.20 -4.57
N ILE A 704 18.00 18.41 -5.48
CA ILE A 704 17.96 16.95 -5.41
C ILE A 704 18.97 16.49 -4.36
N ARG A 705 18.49 16.16 -3.15
CA ARG A 705 19.33 15.77 -2.00
C ARG A 705 20.09 14.46 -2.25
N THR A 706 21.18 14.29 -1.50
CA THR A 706 22.08 13.14 -1.56
C THR A 706 21.44 11.86 -1.01
N ALA A 707 21.23 10.88 -1.88
CA ALA A 707 20.99 9.49 -1.52
C ALA A 707 22.12 8.59 -2.05
N SER A 708 22.11 7.32 -1.64
CA SER A 708 23.09 6.30 -2.04
C SER A 708 23.21 6.13 -3.56
N LEU A 709 24.31 5.57 -4.06
CA LEU A 709 24.62 5.49 -5.50
C LEU A 709 23.59 4.64 -6.29
N ILE A 710 23.08 3.56 -5.69
CA ILE A 710 22.07 2.66 -6.25
C ILE A 710 21.26 2.08 -5.08
N GLU A 711 19.94 2.28 -5.09
CA GLU A 711 19.04 1.82 -4.04
C GLU A 711 18.51 0.42 -4.37
N TRP A 712 19.29 -0.61 -4.06
CA TRP A 712 19.03 -2.01 -4.47
C TRP A 712 17.77 -2.62 -3.87
N ARG A 713 17.24 -2.03 -2.80
CA ARG A 713 15.97 -2.43 -2.19
C ARG A 713 14.84 -2.42 -3.21
N LEU A 714 14.92 -1.48 -4.16
CA LEU A 714 13.99 -1.32 -5.25
C LEU A 714 13.71 -2.62 -6.01
N PHE A 715 14.70 -3.48 -6.21
CA PHE A 715 14.56 -4.70 -7.01
C PHE A 715 14.04 -5.93 -6.27
N LYS A 716 13.78 -5.86 -4.96
CA LYS A 716 13.09 -6.96 -4.24
C LYS A 716 11.59 -6.77 -4.20
N ASP A 717 11.10 -5.57 -4.50
CA ASP A 717 9.70 -5.40 -4.84
C ASP A 717 9.47 -6.06 -6.20
N PRO A 718 8.61 -7.11 -6.26
CA PRO A 718 8.39 -7.84 -7.50
C PRO A 718 7.76 -6.95 -8.57
N ALA A 719 7.02 -5.88 -8.22
CA ALA A 719 6.45 -4.94 -9.17
C ALA A 719 7.53 -4.04 -9.78
N PHE A 720 8.45 -3.49 -9.00
CA PHE A 720 9.62 -2.77 -9.51
C PHE A 720 10.49 -3.69 -10.37
N ALA A 721 10.80 -4.90 -9.90
CA ALA A 721 11.63 -5.85 -10.63
C ALA A 721 11.00 -6.24 -11.97
N LEU A 722 9.68 -6.44 -11.99
CA LEU A 722 8.92 -6.76 -13.20
C LEU A 722 8.88 -5.55 -14.14
N ILE A 723 8.61 -4.34 -13.65
CA ILE A 723 8.56 -3.14 -14.50
C ILE A 723 9.96 -2.81 -15.04
N PHE A 724 11.01 -3.00 -14.25
CA PHE A 724 12.38 -2.89 -14.71
C PHE A 724 12.68 -3.91 -15.81
N ALA A 725 12.29 -5.18 -15.63
CA ALA A 725 12.44 -6.21 -16.65
C ALA A 725 11.64 -5.90 -17.93
N VAL A 726 10.42 -5.38 -17.78
CA VAL A 726 9.58 -4.89 -18.90
C VAL A 726 10.26 -3.74 -19.63
N GLY A 727 10.87 -2.79 -18.91
CA GLY A 727 11.66 -1.70 -19.49
C GLY A 727 12.86 -2.23 -20.27
N ALA A 728 13.64 -3.16 -19.67
CA ALA A 728 14.83 -3.73 -20.28
C ALA A 728 14.52 -4.56 -21.55
N ILE A 729 13.51 -5.43 -21.49
CA ILE A 729 13.08 -6.28 -22.61
C ILE A 729 12.35 -5.45 -23.67
N GLY A 730 11.46 -4.55 -23.23
CA GLY A 730 10.65 -3.71 -24.10
C GLY A 730 11.44 -2.67 -24.89
N THR A 731 12.62 -2.27 -24.43
CA THR A 731 13.48 -1.31 -25.15
C THR A 731 14.05 -1.89 -26.45
N PHE A 732 14.37 -3.20 -26.47
CA PHE A 732 14.99 -3.84 -27.64
C PHE A 732 14.16 -3.74 -28.93
N PRO A 733 12.87 -4.12 -28.97
CA PRO A 733 12.08 -4.04 -30.19
C PRO A 733 11.82 -2.61 -30.70
N LEU A 734 11.98 -1.58 -29.85
CA LEU A 734 11.63 -0.19 -30.20
C LEU A 734 12.65 0.48 -31.14
N PHE A 735 13.90 0.05 -31.14
CA PHE A 735 14.92 0.63 -32.03
C PHE A 735 14.99 -0.05 -33.39
N VAL A 736 14.37 -1.23 -33.55
CA VAL A 736 14.38 -1.98 -34.81
C VAL A 736 13.67 -1.21 -35.95
N PRO A 737 12.43 -0.71 -35.79
CA PRO A 737 11.77 0.09 -36.82
C PRO A 737 12.58 1.28 -37.35
N PRO A 738 12.98 2.28 -36.53
CA PRO A 738 13.62 3.48 -37.05
C PRO A 738 14.98 3.21 -37.73
N PHE A 739 15.73 2.18 -37.31
CA PHE A 739 17.01 1.85 -37.92
C PHE A 739 16.88 1.07 -39.24
N PHE A 740 15.84 0.26 -39.39
CA PHE A 740 15.67 -0.61 -40.55
C PHE A 740 14.69 -0.09 -41.59
N ILE A 741 13.80 0.87 -41.27
CA ILE A 741 12.85 1.45 -42.24
C ILE A 741 13.54 1.93 -43.53
N PRO A 742 14.64 2.72 -43.49
CA PRO A 742 15.30 3.15 -44.72
C PRO A 742 15.90 1.99 -45.53
N LEU A 743 16.53 1.03 -44.84
CA LEU A 743 17.14 -0.16 -45.46
C LEU A 743 16.09 -1.08 -46.09
N TYR A 744 14.99 -1.32 -45.39
CA TYR A 744 13.87 -2.13 -45.84
C TYR A 744 13.20 -1.48 -47.06
N SER A 745 12.96 -0.17 -47.01
CA SER A 745 12.43 0.60 -48.15
C SER A 745 13.30 0.46 -49.40
N ARG A 746 14.63 0.52 -49.24
CA ARG A 746 15.60 0.32 -50.33
C ARG A 746 15.57 -1.12 -50.88
N SER A 747 15.41 -2.12 -50.01
CA SER A 747 15.28 -3.52 -50.44
C SER A 747 14.04 -3.80 -51.30
N MET A 748 13.00 -2.96 -51.16
CA MET A 748 11.79 -2.97 -51.98
C MET A 748 11.93 -2.18 -53.29
N GLY A 749 13.09 -1.59 -53.56
CA GLY A 749 13.34 -0.76 -54.74
C GLY A 749 12.85 0.70 -54.62
N LEU A 750 12.50 1.17 -53.41
CA LEU A 750 12.10 2.57 -53.20
C LEU A 750 13.33 3.49 -53.15
N SER A 751 13.13 4.76 -53.49
CA SER A 751 14.20 5.77 -53.46
C SER A 751 14.68 6.06 -52.03
N SER A 752 15.92 6.56 -51.89
CA SER A 752 16.45 7.03 -50.60
C SER A 752 15.57 8.12 -49.98
N SER A 753 15.07 9.06 -50.79
CA SER A 753 14.15 10.11 -50.34
C SER A 753 12.83 9.56 -49.79
N THR A 754 12.31 8.47 -50.36
CA THR A 754 11.10 7.80 -49.86
C THR A 754 11.38 7.12 -48.51
N GLY A 755 12.53 6.48 -48.36
CA GLY A 755 12.96 5.88 -47.08
C GLY A 755 13.14 6.93 -45.97
N ALA A 756 13.74 8.07 -46.30
CA ALA A 756 13.86 9.21 -45.38
C ALA A 756 12.49 9.80 -45.01
N GLY A 757 11.57 9.91 -45.97
CA GLY A 757 10.20 10.36 -45.75
C GLY A 757 9.40 9.42 -44.84
N LEU A 758 9.56 8.11 -44.98
CA LEU A 758 8.93 7.11 -44.09
C LEU A 758 9.51 7.18 -42.67
N LEU A 759 10.82 7.38 -42.52
CA LEU A 759 11.42 7.61 -41.20
C LEU A 759 10.94 8.92 -40.57
N ALA A 760 10.75 9.98 -41.36
CA ALA A 760 10.18 11.23 -40.87
C ALA A 760 8.72 11.04 -40.42
N ALA A 761 7.91 10.30 -41.18
CA ALA A 761 6.53 9.96 -40.81
C ALA A 761 6.46 9.11 -39.53
N PHE A 762 7.40 8.18 -39.35
CA PHE A 762 7.56 7.40 -38.12
C PHE A 762 7.80 8.31 -36.91
N ASN A 763 8.78 9.21 -37.02
CA ASN A 763 9.18 10.13 -35.97
C ASN A 763 8.08 11.14 -35.61
N PHE A 764 7.35 11.63 -36.62
CA PHE A 764 6.18 12.50 -36.41
C PHE A 764 5.04 11.76 -35.70
N SER A 765 4.73 10.54 -36.14
CA SER A 765 3.70 9.71 -35.49
C SER A 765 4.09 9.37 -34.04
N SER A 766 5.38 9.17 -33.79
CA SER A 766 5.94 9.01 -32.44
C SER A 766 5.73 10.25 -31.57
N ALA A 767 5.89 11.46 -32.10
CA ALA A 767 5.59 12.67 -31.36
C ALA A 767 4.12 12.77 -30.96
N VAL A 768 3.20 12.45 -31.87
CA VAL A 768 1.76 12.42 -31.58
C VAL A 768 1.43 11.36 -30.53
N GLY A 769 1.98 10.16 -30.67
CA GLY A 769 1.82 9.08 -29.70
C GLY A 769 2.31 9.44 -28.29
N ARG A 770 3.42 10.18 -28.17
CA ARG A 770 3.95 10.67 -26.88
C ARG A 770 2.96 11.59 -26.15
N ILE A 771 2.29 12.49 -26.87
CA ILE A 771 1.30 13.41 -26.29
C ILE A 771 0.04 12.64 -25.86
N ILE A 772 -0.50 11.78 -26.74
CA ILE A 772 -1.73 11.04 -26.47
C ILE A 772 -1.54 10.08 -25.29
N CYS A 773 -0.48 9.27 -25.31
CA CYS A 773 -0.18 8.36 -24.20
C CYS A 773 0.19 9.12 -22.93
N GLY A 774 0.90 10.25 -23.02
CA GLY A 774 1.14 11.11 -21.87
C GLY A 774 -0.16 11.54 -21.20
N HIS A 775 -1.14 12.02 -21.98
CA HIS A 775 -2.45 12.37 -21.46
C HIS A 775 -3.20 11.18 -20.86
N PHE A 776 -3.12 10.01 -21.50
CA PHE A 776 -3.75 8.78 -21.00
C PHE A 776 -3.11 8.24 -19.72
N CYS A 777 -1.82 8.50 -19.46
CA CYS A 777 -1.23 8.21 -18.15
C CYS A 777 -1.94 8.94 -17.02
N ASP A 778 -2.40 10.17 -17.26
CA ASP A 778 -3.07 10.99 -16.24
C ASP A 778 -4.55 10.57 -16.04
N ILE A 779 -5.16 9.87 -17.00
CA ILE A 779 -6.56 9.43 -16.95
C ILE A 779 -6.69 7.97 -16.53
N PHE A 780 -5.98 7.07 -17.21
CA PHE A 780 -6.10 5.62 -17.06
C PHE A 780 -4.98 4.99 -16.22
N GLY A 781 -4.00 5.81 -15.82
CA GLY A 781 -2.81 5.38 -15.11
C GLY A 781 -1.65 5.01 -16.05
N PRO A 782 -0.39 5.19 -15.60
CA PRO A 782 0.78 5.04 -16.46
C PRO A 782 1.10 3.58 -16.83
N LEU A 783 0.76 2.61 -15.97
CA LEU A 783 0.98 1.17 -16.25
C LEU A 783 0.02 0.63 -17.32
N ASN A 784 -1.27 0.99 -17.24
CA ASN A 784 -2.27 0.60 -18.24
C ASN A 784 -1.94 1.18 -19.62
N THR A 785 -1.50 2.44 -19.64
CA THR A 785 -1.11 3.10 -20.87
C THR A 785 0.16 2.48 -21.47
N LEU A 786 1.16 2.14 -20.64
CA LEU A 786 2.37 1.42 -21.08
C LEU A 786 2.03 0.05 -21.69
N MET A 787 1.12 -0.71 -21.08
CA MET A 787 0.67 -2.01 -21.58
C MET A 787 0.05 -1.90 -22.98
N VAL A 788 -0.89 -0.96 -23.18
CA VAL A 788 -1.53 -0.73 -24.49
C VAL A 788 -0.50 -0.33 -25.55
N SER A 789 0.46 0.52 -25.18
CA SER A 789 1.54 0.96 -26.07
C SER A 789 2.42 -0.20 -26.53
N LEU A 790 2.81 -1.10 -25.62
CA LEU A 790 3.62 -2.27 -25.92
C LEU A 790 2.85 -3.30 -26.76
N MET A 791 1.55 -3.52 -26.47
CA MET A 791 0.69 -4.41 -27.27
C MET A 791 0.55 -3.93 -28.72
N LEU A 792 0.28 -2.63 -28.94
CA LEU A 792 0.20 -2.05 -30.28
C LEU A 792 1.53 -2.15 -31.03
N THR A 793 2.66 -1.98 -30.33
CA THR A 793 3.99 -2.17 -30.91
C THR A 793 4.20 -3.62 -31.33
N ALA A 794 3.87 -4.59 -30.48
CA ALA A 794 3.98 -6.02 -30.79
C ALA A 794 3.11 -6.43 -31.98
N ILE A 795 1.83 -6.04 -31.97
CA ILE A 795 0.88 -6.38 -33.05
C ILE A 795 1.36 -5.78 -34.38
N SER A 796 1.76 -4.50 -34.40
CA SER A 796 2.23 -3.86 -35.63
C SER A 796 3.49 -4.53 -36.20
N MET A 797 4.44 -4.95 -35.36
CA MET A 797 5.65 -5.64 -35.83
C MET A 797 5.39 -7.08 -36.28
N LEU A 798 4.43 -7.80 -35.67
CA LEU A 798 4.15 -9.21 -36.01
C LEU A 798 3.18 -9.36 -37.19
N THR A 799 2.35 -8.35 -37.45
CA THR A 799 1.29 -8.44 -38.46
C THR A 799 1.50 -7.46 -39.62
N LEU A 800 1.67 -6.17 -39.32
CA LEU A 800 1.72 -5.13 -40.34
C LEU A 800 3.08 -5.09 -41.05
N TRP A 801 4.20 -5.23 -40.33
CA TRP A 801 5.52 -5.24 -40.96
C TRP A 801 5.70 -6.40 -41.94
N PRO A 802 5.49 -7.68 -41.59
CA PRO A 802 5.73 -8.78 -42.52
C PRO A 802 4.83 -8.74 -43.77
N ALA A 803 3.64 -8.12 -43.65
CA ALA A 803 2.72 -7.89 -44.76
C ALA A 803 3.09 -6.67 -45.62
N SER A 804 4.11 -5.89 -45.25
CA SER A 804 4.46 -4.61 -45.90
C SER A 804 5.34 -4.75 -47.14
N THR A 805 4.83 -5.39 -48.19
CA THR A 805 5.54 -5.60 -49.47
C THR A 805 5.42 -4.45 -50.47
N SER A 806 4.73 -3.37 -50.12
CA SER A 806 4.57 -2.16 -50.94
C SER A 806 4.50 -0.89 -50.06
N LEU A 807 4.59 0.29 -50.68
CA LEU A 807 4.68 1.57 -49.95
C LEU A 807 3.48 1.83 -49.02
N ALA A 808 2.25 1.52 -49.44
CA ALA A 808 1.06 1.86 -48.66
C ALA A 808 0.93 1.06 -47.35
N PRO A 809 1.02 -0.28 -47.34
CA PRO A 809 1.08 -1.05 -46.10
C PRO A 809 2.26 -0.66 -45.19
N LEU A 810 3.42 -0.37 -45.79
CA LEU A 810 4.60 0.09 -45.06
C LEU A 810 4.35 1.44 -44.37
N ALA A 811 3.67 2.37 -45.02
CA ALA A 811 3.27 3.65 -44.44
C ALA A 811 2.30 3.48 -43.26
N VAL A 812 1.35 2.55 -43.35
CA VAL A 812 0.42 2.22 -42.25
C VAL A 812 1.19 1.64 -41.07
N PHE A 813 2.08 0.68 -41.32
CA PHE A 813 2.97 0.12 -40.29
C PHE A 813 3.77 1.24 -39.60
N VAL A 814 4.38 2.13 -40.39
CA VAL A 814 5.19 3.25 -39.92
C VAL A 814 4.42 4.18 -38.98
N VAL A 815 3.18 4.52 -39.31
CA VAL A 815 2.35 5.42 -38.49
C VAL A 815 1.93 4.75 -37.19
N VAL A 816 1.39 3.52 -37.28
CA VAL A 816 0.90 2.78 -36.11
C VAL A 816 2.04 2.45 -35.14
N ASN A 817 3.14 1.93 -35.67
CA ASN A 817 4.30 1.58 -34.87
C ASN A 817 5.01 2.83 -34.34
N GLY A 818 5.07 3.91 -35.13
CA GLY A 818 5.61 5.20 -34.68
C GLY A 818 4.86 5.71 -33.46
N ALA A 819 3.52 5.77 -33.53
CA ALA A 819 2.67 6.22 -32.42
C ALA A 819 2.82 5.33 -31.18
N SER A 820 2.80 4.00 -31.34
CA SER A 820 2.93 3.06 -30.22
C SER A 820 4.32 3.06 -29.58
N ASN A 821 5.36 3.29 -30.37
CA ASN A 821 6.73 3.42 -29.87
C ASN A 821 6.92 4.76 -29.14
N GLY A 822 6.29 5.83 -29.66
CA GLY A 822 6.18 7.10 -28.97
C GLY A 822 5.58 6.96 -27.56
N GLY A 823 4.47 6.22 -27.45
CA GLY A 823 3.80 6.03 -26.16
C GLY A 823 4.71 5.46 -25.06
N PHE A 824 5.55 4.47 -25.38
CA PHE A 824 6.50 3.87 -24.43
C PHE A 824 7.43 4.92 -23.79
N PHE A 825 8.01 5.80 -24.60
CA PHE A 825 8.96 6.81 -24.12
C PHE A 825 8.29 7.91 -23.27
N ALA A 826 7.00 8.20 -23.48
CA ALA A 826 6.24 9.12 -22.64
C ALA A 826 5.78 8.47 -21.33
N THR A 827 5.46 7.17 -21.37
CA THR A 827 4.91 6.46 -20.20
C THR A 827 6.00 6.05 -19.20
N MET A 828 7.18 5.60 -19.66
CA MET A 828 8.23 5.04 -18.79
C MET A 828 8.71 5.99 -17.67
N PRO A 829 9.00 7.29 -17.92
CA PRO A 829 9.38 8.22 -16.85
C PRO A 829 8.26 8.45 -15.82
N THR A 830 7.00 8.30 -16.24
CA THR A 830 5.81 8.51 -15.41
C THR A 830 5.53 7.32 -14.48
N VAL A 831 6.06 6.14 -14.81
CA VAL A 831 5.93 4.90 -14.01
C VAL A 831 6.86 4.89 -12.77
N GLY A 832 7.91 5.71 -12.74
CA GLY A 832 8.88 5.74 -11.63
C GLY A 832 8.34 6.21 -10.27
N ALA A 833 7.35 7.10 -10.25
CA ALA A 833 6.79 7.65 -9.02
C ALA A 833 5.87 6.67 -8.25
N PRO A 834 4.92 5.95 -8.90
CA PRO A 834 4.17 4.87 -8.26
C PRO A 834 5.08 3.79 -7.65
N ILE A 835 6.15 3.46 -8.37
CA ILE A 835 7.15 2.47 -7.99
C ILE A 835 7.92 2.84 -6.71
N ALA A 836 8.35 4.11 -6.57
CA ALA A 836 9.03 4.59 -5.36
C ALA A 836 8.11 4.55 -4.13
N GLY A 837 6.79 4.75 -4.32
CA GLY A 837 5.78 4.55 -3.28
C GLY A 837 5.65 3.09 -2.82
N TYR A 838 5.55 2.15 -3.76
CA TYR A 838 5.52 0.70 -3.48
C TYR A 838 6.76 0.20 -2.73
N LEU A 839 7.90 0.86 -2.93
CA LEU A 839 9.17 0.45 -2.33
C LEU A 839 9.46 0.99 -0.95
N LEU A 840 8.79 2.08 -0.64
CA LEU A 840 8.69 2.64 0.68
C LEU A 840 7.82 1.77 1.58
N GLU A 841 6.73 1.26 1.03
CA GLU A 841 5.81 0.35 1.72
C GLU A 841 6.39 -1.07 1.89
N SER A 842 7.17 -1.58 0.94
CA SER A 842 7.74 -2.95 1.02
C SER A 842 8.99 -3.10 1.91
N TYR A 843 9.56 -2.00 2.43
CA TYR A 843 10.77 -2.02 3.27
C TYR A 843 10.62 -1.39 4.66
N GLY A 844 9.39 -1.17 5.11
CA GLY A 844 9.11 -0.69 6.47
C GLY A 844 9.39 0.79 6.67
N GLY A 845 9.40 1.60 5.61
CA GLY A 845 9.61 3.03 5.72
C GLY A 845 11.00 3.45 6.23
N ALA A 846 11.06 4.68 6.72
CA ALA A 846 12.25 5.48 7.03
C ALA A 846 13.19 4.89 8.12
N ASP A 847 12.77 3.90 8.90
CA ASP A 847 13.34 3.67 10.24
C ASP A 847 14.34 2.49 10.34
N SER A 848 14.74 1.89 9.21
CA SER A 848 15.40 0.56 9.18
C SER A 848 16.94 0.51 9.18
N GLY A 849 17.66 1.63 9.29
CA GLY A 849 19.09 1.68 9.64
C GLY A 849 20.13 0.87 8.80
N LEU A 850 21.41 0.93 9.23
CA LEU A 850 22.61 0.57 8.45
C LEU A 850 22.95 -0.94 8.32
N GLN A 851 22.37 -1.84 9.11
CA GLN A 851 22.74 -3.28 9.09
C GLN A 851 22.12 -4.09 7.93
N ALA A 852 21.16 -3.54 7.20
CA ALA A 852 20.42 -4.24 6.15
C ALA A 852 21.19 -4.50 4.83
N TYR A 853 22.49 -4.17 4.75
CA TYR A 853 23.12 -3.84 3.46
C TYR A 853 24.48 -4.47 3.10
N ARG A 854 25.09 -5.37 3.91
CA ARG A 854 26.44 -5.91 3.59
C ARG A 854 26.56 -6.96 2.46
N PRO A 855 25.63 -7.92 2.26
CA PRO A 855 25.80 -8.98 1.26
C PRO A 855 25.58 -8.55 -0.21
N ALA A 856 24.85 -7.45 -0.43
CA ALA A 856 24.53 -6.92 -1.76
C ALA A 856 25.76 -6.37 -2.51
N MET A 857 26.85 -6.08 -1.80
CA MET A 857 28.07 -5.46 -2.34
C MET A 857 28.85 -6.35 -3.34
N PHE A 858 28.61 -7.67 -3.35
CA PHE A 858 29.44 -8.63 -4.11
C PHE A 858 28.84 -9.14 -5.43
N TYR A 859 27.54 -8.95 -5.68
CA TYR A 859 26.83 -9.69 -6.75
C TYR A 859 26.70 -8.93 -8.10
N ALA A 860 26.58 -7.60 -8.06
CA ALA A 860 26.51 -6.78 -9.28
C ALA A 860 27.84 -6.75 -10.06
N GLY A 861 28.98 -6.81 -9.36
CA GLY A 861 30.29 -7.03 -9.98
C GLY A 861 30.38 -8.39 -10.66
N ALA A 862 29.79 -9.44 -10.07
CA ALA A 862 29.79 -10.80 -10.60
C ALA A 862 28.92 -10.98 -11.87
N LEU A 863 27.80 -10.24 -12.01
CA LEU A 863 26.93 -10.32 -13.20
C LEU A 863 27.44 -9.47 -14.37
N ALA A 864 28.06 -8.31 -14.13
CA ALA A 864 28.78 -7.57 -15.18
C ALA A 864 30.03 -8.34 -15.66
N LEU A 865 30.74 -9.02 -14.74
CA LEU A 865 31.80 -10.00 -15.07
C LEU A 865 31.24 -11.22 -15.83
N GLY A 866 30.05 -11.70 -15.48
CA GLY A 866 29.38 -12.82 -16.15
C GLY A 866 28.91 -12.50 -17.57
N ALA A 867 28.30 -11.32 -17.79
CA ALA A 867 27.91 -10.85 -19.13
C ALA A 867 29.13 -10.55 -20.00
N THR A 868 30.18 -9.94 -19.43
CA THR A 868 31.47 -9.73 -20.11
C THR A 868 32.15 -11.06 -20.44
N GLY A 869 32.07 -12.05 -19.54
CA GLY A 869 32.57 -13.41 -19.73
C GLY A 869 31.82 -14.19 -20.81
N LEU A 870 30.49 -14.06 -20.89
CA LEU A 870 29.67 -14.66 -21.95
C LEU A 870 29.92 -14.03 -23.32
N VAL A 871 30.10 -12.70 -23.37
CA VAL A 871 30.48 -11.99 -24.60
C VAL A 871 31.91 -12.35 -25.02
N ALA A 872 32.85 -12.48 -24.07
CA ALA A 872 34.21 -12.94 -24.33
C ALA A 872 34.25 -14.41 -24.79
N PHE A 873 33.41 -15.28 -24.22
CA PHE A 873 33.27 -16.69 -24.59
C PHE A 873 32.66 -16.87 -25.98
N MET A 874 31.60 -16.11 -26.32
CA MET A 874 31.10 -16.05 -27.69
C MET A 874 32.17 -15.55 -28.65
N ARG A 875 32.91 -14.49 -28.28
CA ARG A 875 33.99 -13.94 -29.11
C ARG A 875 35.10 -14.96 -29.34
N PHE A 876 35.52 -15.71 -28.32
CA PHE A 876 36.50 -16.80 -28.41
C PHE A 876 36.05 -17.97 -29.28
N ARG A 877 34.77 -18.32 -29.23
CA ARG A 877 34.17 -19.34 -30.12
C ARG A 877 34.10 -18.88 -31.57
N THR A 878 34.00 -17.57 -31.80
CA THR A 878 33.88 -17.00 -33.14
C THR A 878 35.25 -16.67 -33.75
N ASN A 879 36.25 -16.28 -32.95
CA ASN A 879 37.64 -16.11 -33.36
C ASN A 879 38.60 -16.18 -32.16
N GLN A 880 39.69 -16.96 -32.23
CA GLN A 880 40.52 -17.31 -31.06
C GLN A 880 41.47 -16.21 -30.57
N SER A 881 41.65 -15.12 -31.33
CA SER A 881 42.52 -14.00 -30.93
C SER A 881 41.72 -12.75 -30.57
N LEU A 882 41.85 -12.29 -29.33
CA LEU A 882 41.11 -11.16 -28.74
C LEU A 882 41.46 -9.79 -29.35
N PHE A 883 42.55 -9.67 -30.10
CA PHE A 883 43.09 -8.39 -30.60
C PHE A 883 43.14 -8.27 -32.13
N VAL A 884 42.64 -9.25 -32.88
CA VAL A 884 42.55 -9.13 -34.33
C VAL A 884 41.32 -8.29 -34.68
N LYS A 885 41.49 -7.34 -35.60
CA LYS A 885 40.40 -6.55 -36.19
C LYS A 885 39.43 -7.51 -36.89
N VAL A 886 38.19 -7.52 -36.43
CA VAL A 886 37.05 -8.12 -37.14
C VAL A 886 36.58 -7.14 -38.22
#